data_AF-A0AA95HJN6-F1
#
_entry.id   AF-A0AA95HJN6-F1
#
_cell.length_a   1.000
_cell.length_b   1.000
_cell.length_c   1.000
_cell.angle_alpha   90.00
_cell.angle_beta   90.00
_cell.angle_gamma   90.00
#
_symmetry.space_group_name_H-M   'P 1'
#
loop_
_entity.id
_entity.type
_entity.pdbx_description
1 polymer ?
#
loop_
_entity_poly.entity_id
_entity_poly.type
_entity_poly.pdbx_seq_one_letter_code
_entity_poly.pdbx_strand_id
1 'polypeptide(L)'
;MTKPRYIFLSHNSTDKPELMRFAEALVKRPLAQAHNLQVWLDKTNLEHGVQYVNQFAANINHPDTCAFLLFMPREPIRAYVAYEIGIALDRHLNDQNLGKRFPILPVYPGAHSGRVELPQAICTFNYREYVYDDVQQMDAIIMDALGNISPVGASPAGDSSDFIETGKESPAGQAPTREQREGYDVWLSWVLTRRGNELQAEDDGRNISTLFCAGLPGIDATPEQLLPLAIWLLGEQAIDGIKGRVRILTDDPELALLPWHRLPHPQTGVPLLEIGWIVEIGAVRSYSPKFFSLTLNTPLLVIPSHQRHEIAGDRHYALVQRFFEAYLNIHVIPRVTSPFALKRELQLHKPDLIYVFSRFNGVFLELDYGIDRENSISLEYFGLLIEGLEKPPVVVMFLIGDCLSHYPSLLIKSSRIVWIQTTSRPNKKSGDFDGDFEKVLNKISSKNGDFIDSILKETNKDNLGVHNFVWVTGRSPWVQVVDHKNKYALILKAALLKVILGRESLKHHVASVVSTHLSQRISLSAYLVTGDVNACPHDVPAQVQYRLQWGDRENSIPTIQFYFNLDIDGSGKYVNSLDQYVYNMLDDAIVQGILFRFPNAEEVIKHELKKRGLNEQKCCVFLNWFLLINKSQESSVSEWIKVLGRVINEYFSHVSLDEVVLLNAICIQVQDEKSVQDVQSLGNNALRHLRNLKGSSIEPIIIKEGLGRLDAGDISDFLDANQGYWRGELRLKDFNVDSWGFAQWVVSKTNGVFDGTVNLIWQQYQCNYMEYFLNE
;
A
#
# COMPACT_ATOMS: atom_id res chain seq x y z
N MET A 1 -28.05 -18.84 41.70
CA MET A 1 -28.32 -18.85 40.24
C MET A 1 -27.24 -18.02 39.57
N THR A 2 -26.65 -18.50 38.49
CA THR A 2 -25.67 -17.76 37.70
C THR A 2 -26.33 -16.50 37.11
N LYS A 3 -25.65 -15.35 37.14
CA LYS A 3 -26.16 -14.14 36.49
C LYS A 3 -26.36 -14.39 34.98
N PRO A 4 -27.41 -13.83 34.37
CA PRO A 4 -27.64 -14.00 32.93
C PRO A 4 -26.48 -13.39 32.15
N ARG A 5 -26.09 -14.06 31.06
CA ARG A 5 -25.12 -13.56 30.07
C ARG A 5 -25.84 -13.31 28.77
N TYR A 6 -25.40 -12.32 28.00
CA TYR A 6 -26.09 -11.90 26.79
C TYR A 6 -25.21 -12.05 25.54
N ILE A 7 -25.81 -12.58 24.47
CA ILE A 7 -25.32 -12.36 23.10
C ILE A 7 -26.13 -11.21 22.52
N PHE A 8 -25.46 -10.14 22.08
CA PHE A 8 -26.12 -9.09 21.32
C PHE A 8 -26.29 -9.53 19.87
N LEU A 9 -27.52 -9.61 19.38
CA LEU A 9 -27.83 -10.12 18.03
C LEU A 9 -28.27 -9.00 17.08
N SER A 10 -27.33 -8.59 16.22
CA SER A 10 -27.51 -7.55 15.20
C SER A 10 -28.07 -8.14 13.89
N HIS A 11 -29.00 -7.45 13.24
CA HIS A 11 -29.68 -7.94 12.04
C HIS A 11 -30.38 -6.85 11.21
N ASN A 12 -30.63 -7.11 9.92
CA ASN A 12 -31.56 -6.29 9.14
C ASN A 12 -33.01 -6.64 9.45
N SER A 13 -33.87 -5.62 9.52
CA SER A 13 -35.31 -5.75 9.80
C SER A 13 -36.06 -6.70 8.85
N THR A 14 -35.56 -6.90 7.63
CA THR A 14 -36.17 -7.77 6.61
C THR A 14 -35.94 -9.26 6.88
N ASP A 15 -34.94 -9.62 7.69
CA ASP A 15 -34.61 -11.01 8.05
C ASP A 15 -35.30 -11.49 9.34
N LYS A 16 -36.19 -10.67 9.92
CA LYS A 16 -36.81 -10.90 11.22
C LYS A 16 -37.44 -12.29 11.42
N PRO A 17 -38.26 -12.84 10.49
CA PRO A 17 -38.92 -14.13 10.72
C PRO A 17 -37.93 -15.28 10.87
N GLU A 18 -36.81 -15.24 10.16
CA GLU A 18 -35.74 -16.20 10.29
C GLU A 18 -35.01 -15.94 11.61
N LEU A 19 -34.50 -14.73 11.82
CA LEU A 19 -33.76 -14.35 13.01
C LEU A 19 -34.41 -14.79 14.33
N MET A 20 -35.72 -14.59 14.49
CA MET A 20 -36.43 -14.97 15.72
C MET A 20 -36.36 -16.48 15.97
N ARG A 21 -36.46 -17.31 14.92
CA ARG A 21 -36.29 -18.77 15.05
C ARG A 21 -34.87 -19.13 15.46
N PHE A 22 -33.89 -18.45 14.88
CA PHE A 22 -32.48 -18.64 15.24
C PHE A 22 -32.21 -18.28 16.70
N ALA A 23 -32.66 -17.10 17.15
CA ALA A 23 -32.49 -16.64 18.53
C ALA A 23 -33.13 -17.61 19.53
N GLU A 24 -34.36 -18.08 19.26
CA GLU A 24 -35.03 -19.07 20.10
C GLU A 24 -34.29 -20.41 20.13
N ALA A 25 -33.83 -20.89 18.97
CA ALA A 25 -33.08 -22.14 18.88
C ALA A 25 -31.78 -22.07 19.68
N LEU A 26 -31.06 -20.93 19.59
CA LEU A 26 -29.81 -20.68 20.31
C LEU A 26 -30.01 -20.74 21.83
N VAL A 27 -31.06 -20.08 22.36
CA VAL A 27 -31.36 -20.06 23.81
C VAL A 27 -31.87 -21.42 24.32
N LYS A 28 -32.54 -22.20 23.47
CA LYS A 28 -33.03 -23.55 23.82
C LYS A 28 -31.92 -24.61 23.83
N ARG A 29 -30.70 -24.31 23.38
CA ARG A 29 -29.57 -25.26 23.42
C ARG A 29 -29.22 -25.64 24.86
N PRO A 30 -28.95 -26.93 25.15
CA PRO A 30 -28.56 -27.36 26.51
C PRO A 30 -27.37 -26.58 27.07
N LEU A 31 -26.40 -26.26 26.21
CA LEU A 31 -25.21 -25.49 26.59
C LEU A 31 -25.55 -24.03 26.94
N ALA A 32 -26.42 -23.38 26.17
CA ALA A 32 -26.90 -22.02 26.49
C ALA A 32 -27.66 -22.01 27.83
N GLN A 33 -28.52 -22.99 28.07
CA GLN A 33 -29.29 -23.13 29.32
C GLN A 33 -28.37 -23.37 30.53
N ALA A 34 -27.35 -24.22 30.39
CA ALA A 34 -26.37 -24.49 31.45
C ALA A 34 -25.61 -23.23 31.89
N HIS A 35 -25.40 -22.28 30.97
CA HIS A 35 -24.68 -21.03 31.21
C HIS A 35 -25.58 -19.81 31.43
N ASN A 36 -26.91 -20.00 31.53
CA ASN A 36 -27.90 -18.92 31.64
C ASN A 36 -27.70 -17.84 30.55
N LEU A 37 -27.44 -18.29 29.32
CA LEU A 37 -27.21 -17.43 28.17
C LEU A 37 -28.55 -16.99 27.56
N GLN A 38 -28.69 -15.69 27.31
CA GLN A 38 -29.83 -15.06 26.68
C GLN A 38 -29.37 -14.30 25.43
N VAL A 39 -30.32 -14.01 24.54
CA VAL A 39 -30.08 -13.20 23.35
C VAL A 39 -30.75 -11.84 23.55
N TRP A 40 -30.00 -10.77 23.32
CA TRP A 40 -30.49 -9.41 23.32
C TRP A 40 -30.83 -8.99 21.88
N LEU A 41 -32.06 -8.52 21.65
CA LEU A 41 -32.58 -8.09 20.36
C LEU A 41 -33.26 -6.73 20.48
N ASP A 42 -33.08 -5.87 19.47
CA ASP A 42 -33.70 -4.55 19.43
C ASP A 42 -35.23 -4.63 19.62
N LYS A 43 -35.91 -5.61 19.03
CA LYS A 43 -37.38 -5.72 19.09
C LYS A 43 -37.94 -6.16 20.43
N THR A 44 -37.18 -6.89 21.23
CA THR A 44 -37.66 -7.45 22.49
C THR A 44 -37.12 -6.73 23.71
N ASN A 45 -36.01 -6.00 23.56
CA ASN A 45 -35.27 -5.43 24.68
C ASN A 45 -35.11 -3.91 24.63
N LEU A 46 -35.54 -3.23 23.55
CA LEU A 46 -35.54 -1.77 23.54
C LEU A 46 -36.59 -1.19 24.49
N GLU A 47 -36.16 -0.25 25.31
CA GLU A 47 -37.02 0.60 26.12
C GLU A 47 -37.70 1.66 25.25
N HIS A 48 -39.00 1.84 25.45
CA HIS A 48 -39.76 2.89 24.77
C HIS A 48 -39.38 4.27 25.29
N GLY A 49 -39.21 5.24 24.38
CA GLY A 49 -38.93 6.64 24.72
C GLY A 49 -37.45 7.00 24.90
N VAL A 50 -36.53 6.04 24.80
CA VAL A 50 -35.07 6.28 24.84
C VAL A 50 -34.50 6.13 23.43
N GLN A 51 -33.56 7.00 23.03
CA GLN A 51 -32.90 6.92 21.72
C GLN A 51 -32.23 5.56 21.52
N TYR A 52 -32.61 4.83 20.46
CA TYR A 52 -32.17 3.46 20.19
C TYR A 52 -30.64 3.34 20.07
N VAL A 53 -29.98 4.36 19.49
CA VAL A 53 -28.52 4.48 19.34
C VAL A 53 -27.78 4.36 20.68
N ASN A 54 -28.30 5.01 21.72
CA ASN A 54 -27.73 4.96 23.08
C ASN A 54 -27.96 3.59 23.73
N GLN A 55 -29.12 2.99 23.48
CA GLN A 55 -29.45 1.66 24.01
C GLN A 55 -28.58 0.57 23.38
N PHE A 56 -28.31 0.64 22.07
CA PHE A 56 -27.38 -0.29 21.41
C PHE A 56 -25.98 -0.16 21.99
N ALA A 57 -25.46 1.06 22.11
CA ALA A 57 -24.14 1.30 22.71
C ALA A 57 -24.05 0.79 24.15
N ALA A 58 -25.07 1.06 24.97
CA ALA A 58 -25.11 0.61 26.37
C ALA A 58 -25.15 -0.91 26.50
N ASN A 59 -25.97 -1.59 25.69
CA ASN A 59 -26.13 -3.05 25.76
C ASN A 59 -24.96 -3.80 25.12
N ILE A 60 -24.40 -3.30 24.01
CA ILE A 60 -23.17 -3.88 23.43
C ILE A 60 -21.99 -3.69 24.37
N ASN A 61 -21.89 -2.59 25.12
CA ASN A 61 -20.82 -2.36 26.10
C ASN A 61 -21.09 -2.93 27.50
N HIS A 62 -22.25 -3.56 27.71
CA HIS A 62 -22.61 -4.07 29.03
C HIS A 62 -21.67 -5.22 29.44
N PRO A 63 -21.16 -5.26 30.69
CA PRO A 63 -20.24 -6.31 31.14
C PRO A 63 -20.80 -7.73 31.03
N ASP A 64 -22.12 -7.89 31.13
CA ASP A 64 -22.78 -9.19 31.00
C ASP A 64 -23.02 -9.61 29.54
N THR A 65 -22.81 -8.71 28.57
CA THR A 65 -22.81 -9.06 27.14
C THR A 65 -21.46 -9.70 26.80
N CYS A 66 -21.50 -10.98 26.43
CA CYS A 66 -20.31 -11.81 26.23
C CYS A 66 -19.92 -11.99 24.76
N ALA A 67 -20.79 -11.65 23.81
CA ALA A 67 -20.47 -11.67 22.39
C ALA A 67 -21.35 -10.70 21.59
N PHE A 68 -20.85 -10.29 20.44
CA PHE A 68 -21.63 -9.65 19.39
C PHE A 68 -21.81 -10.63 18.22
N LEU A 69 -23.05 -10.86 17.81
CA LEU A 69 -23.39 -11.79 16.74
C LEU A 69 -24.10 -11.02 15.63
N LEU A 70 -23.54 -11.08 14.42
CA LEU A 70 -24.11 -10.43 13.24
C LEU A 70 -24.83 -11.48 12.40
N PHE A 71 -26.15 -11.40 12.33
CA PHE A 71 -26.94 -12.23 11.45
C PHE A 71 -26.90 -11.66 10.03
N MET A 72 -26.14 -12.32 9.16
CA MET A 72 -25.83 -11.82 7.83
C MET A 72 -27.11 -11.67 7.01
N PRO A 73 -27.40 -10.48 6.45
CA PRO A 73 -28.68 -10.23 5.81
C PRO A 73 -28.72 -10.65 4.33
N ARG A 74 -29.93 -10.73 3.76
CA ARG A 74 -30.09 -10.91 2.29
C ARG A 74 -29.90 -9.60 1.52
N GLU A 75 -30.27 -8.50 2.16
CA GLU A 75 -30.11 -7.14 1.63
C GLU A 75 -28.83 -6.49 2.17
N PRO A 76 -28.27 -5.47 1.49
CA PRO A 76 -27.16 -4.68 2.03
C PRO A 76 -27.40 -4.23 3.47
N ILE A 77 -26.33 -4.21 4.25
CA ILE A 77 -26.34 -3.82 5.66
C ILE A 77 -26.77 -2.35 5.76
N ARG A 78 -27.81 -2.10 6.57
CA ARG A 78 -28.35 -0.76 6.77
C ARG A 78 -27.53 0.02 7.80
N ALA A 79 -27.68 1.35 7.78
CA ALA A 79 -26.93 2.27 8.64
C ALA A 79 -26.92 1.92 10.14
N TYR A 80 -28.06 1.47 10.70
CA TYR A 80 -28.12 1.11 12.12
C TYR A 80 -27.35 -0.18 12.46
N VAL A 81 -27.35 -1.17 11.56
CA VAL A 81 -26.54 -2.39 11.71
C VAL A 81 -25.04 -2.06 11.56
N ALA A 82 -24.69 -1.18 10.62
CA ALA A 82 -23.31 -0.69 10.49
C ALA A 82 -22.84 0.03 11.76
N TYR A 83 -23.71 0.85 12.37
CA TYR A 83 -23.44 1.50 13.66
C TYR A 83 -23.20 0.48 14.78
N GLU A 84 -24.04 -0.55 14.90
CA GLU A 84 -23.88 -1.64 15.88
C GLU A 84 -22.55 -2.39 15.70
N ILE A 85 -22.16 -2.70 14.46
CA ILE A 85 -20.86 -3.32 14.13
C ILE A 85 -19.70 -2.42 14.59
N GLY A 86 -19.80 -1.11 14.37
CA GLY A 86 -18.80 -0.14 14.82
C GLY A 86 -18.60 -0.17 16.34
N ILE A 87 -19.69 -0.19 17.12
CA ILE A 87 -19.60 -0.29 18.59
C ILE A 87 -18.95 -1.62 19.01
N ALA A 88 -19.34 -2.73 18.38
CA ALA A 88 -18.81 -4.03 18.70
C ALA A 88 -17.30 -4.14 18.43
N LEU A 89 -16.83 -3.55 17.33
CA LEU A 89 -15.40 -3.45 16.98
C LEU A 89 -14.63 -2.61 17.99
N ASP A 90 -15.15 -1.44 18.36
CA ASP A 90 -14.54 -0.60 19.40
C ASP A 90 -14.39 -1.38 20.71
N ARG A 91 -15.44 -2.10 21.13
CA ARG A 91 -15.38 -2.95 22.32
C ARG A 91 -14.36 -4.09 22.16
N HIS A 92 -14.34 -4.78 21.02
CA HIS A 92 -13.41 -5.86 20.74
C HIS A 92 -11.96 -5.43 20.94
N LEU A 93 -11.58 -4.30 20.33
CA LEU A 93 -10.22 -3.74 20.42
C LEU A 93 -9.89 -3.27 21.84
N ASN A 94 -10.83 -2.62 22.53
CA ASN A 94 -10.64 -2.18 23.91
C ASN A 94 -10.46 -3.34 24.88
N ASP A 95 -11.28 -4.39 24.76
CA ASP A 95 -11.16 -5.58 25.59
C ASP A 95 -9.84 -6.32 25.28
N GLN A 96 -9.44 -6.43 24.00
CA GLN A 96 -8.15 -7.03 23.61
C GLN A 96 -6.95 -6.30 24.24
N ASN A 97 -6.96 -4.96 24.24
CA ASN A 97 -5.92 -4.14 24.89
C ASN A 97 -5.85 -4.36 26.41
N LEU A 98 -6.96 -4.77 27.03
CA LEU A 98 -7.04 -5.11 28.45
C LEU A 98 -6.81 -6.60 28.73
N GLY A 99 -6.42 -7.39 27.72
CA GLY A 99 -6.25 -8.84 27.83
C GLY A 99 -7.56 -9.61 28.03
N LYS A 100 -8.70 -8.98 27.74
CA LYS A 100 -10.03 -9.59 27.73
C LYS A 100 -10.43 -10.00 26.31
N ARG A 101 -11.40 -10.91 26.18
CA ARG A 101 -11.94 -11.35 24.89
C ARG A 101 -13.39 -10.89 24.76
N PHE A 102 -13.70 -10.20 23.66
CA PHE A 102 -15.07 -9.93 23.23
C PHE A 102 -15.23 -10.38 21.77
N PRO A 103 -15.79 -11.58 21.51
CA PRO A 103 -15.90 -12.12 20.16
C PRO A 103 -16.97 -11.41 19.32
N ILE A 104 -16.64 -11.19 18.05
CA ILE A 104 -17.55 -10.77 16.99
C ILE A 104 -17.76 -11.98 16.09
N LEU A 105 -19.03 -12.40 15.92
CA LEU A 105 -19.41 -13.65 15.28
C LEU A 105 -20.38 -13.39 14.13
N PRO A 106 -19.91 -13.27 12.88
CA PRO A 106 -20.79 -13.28 11.72
C PRO A 106 -21.40 -14.65 11.49
N VAL A 107 -22.71 -14.72 11.23
CA VAL A 107 -23.42 -15.98 10.97
C VAL A 107 -24.30 -15.89 9.73
N TYR A 108 -24.19 -16.91 8.88
CA TYR A 108 -25.04 -17.14 7.74
C TYR A 108 -26.02 -18.28 8.06
N PRO A 109 -27.35 -18.05 7.97
CA PRO A 109 -28.34 -19.10 8.20
C PRO A 109 -28.26 -20.27 7.22
N GLY A 110 -27.77 -20.04 6.01
CA GLY A 110 -27.48 -21.04 4.99
C GLY A 110 -26.09 -20.82 4.40
N ALA A 111 -25.90 -21.10 3.12
CA ALA A 111 -24.64 -20.82 2.41
C ALA A 111 -24.34 -19.31 2.35
N HIS A 112 -23.06 -18.93 2.48
CA HIS A 112 -22.65 -17.52 2.38
C HIS A 112 -23.02 -16.89 1.02
N SER A 113 -22.90 -17.66 -0.06
CA SER A 113 -23.20 -17.24 -1.45
C SER A 113 -24.66 -16.81 -1.68
N GLY A 114 -25.56 -17.15 -0.76
CA GLY A 114 -26.97 -16.75 -0.82
C GLY A 114 -27.29 -15.42 -0.12
N ARG A 115 -26.28 -14.70 0.40
CA ARG A 115 -26.44 -13.50 1.22
C ARG A 115 -25.35 -12.47 0.91
N VAL A 116 -25.43 -11.30 1.53
CA VAL A 116 -24.40 -10.27 1.35
C VAL A 116 -23.06 -10.70 1.95
N GLU A 117 -21.98 -10.25 1.32
CA GLU A 117 -20.62 -10.44 1.82
C GLU A 117 -20.42 -9.74 3.18
N LEU A 118 -19.39 -10.16 3.91
CA LEU A 118 -19.00 -9.50 5.16
C LEU A 118 -18.64 -8.04 4.90
N PRO A 119 -19.11 -7.09 5.74
CA PRO A 119 -18.62 -5.72 5.70
C PRO A 119 -17.10 -5.68 5.79
N GLN A 120 -16.50 -4.75 5.05
CA GLN A 120 -15.05 -4.52 5.06
C GLN A 120 -14.48 -4.37 6.48
N ALA A 121 -15.26 -3.79 7.40
CA ALA A 121 -14.85 -3.60 8.79
C ALA A 121 -14.65 -4.91 9.58
N ILE A 122 -15.29 -6.01 9.16
CA ILE A 122 -15.23 -7.33 9.82
C ILE A 122 -14.93 -8.48 8.84
N CYS A 123 -14.43 -8.20 7.62
CA CYS A 123 -14.21 -9.21 6.61
C CYS A 123 -13.12 -10.23 6.97
N THR A 124 -12.26 -9.90 7.93
CA THR A 124 -11.22 -10.79 8.48
C THR A 124 -11.71 -11.66 9.64
N PHE A 125 -12.96 -11.51 10.09
CA PHE A 125 -13.53 -12.33 11.17
C PHE A 125 -14.08 -13.66 10.62
N ASN A 126 -13.78 -14.75 11.32
CA ASN A 126 -14.34 -16.06 11.01
C ASN A 126 -15.85 -16.03 11.10
N TYR A 127 -16.53 -16.51 10.06
CA TYR A 127 -17.98 -16.64 10.02
C TYR A 127 -18.41 -18.12 10.06
N ARG A 128 -19.70 -18.36 10.25
CA ARG A 128 -20.30 -19.70 10.21
C ARG A 128 -21.45 -19.75 9.22
N GLU A 129 -21.57 -20.85 8.50
CA GLU A 129 -22.67 -21.11 7.56
C GLU A 129 -23.60 -22.19 8.08
N TYR A 130 -24.78 -22.31 7.45
CA TYR A 130 -25.75 -23.37 7.72
C TYR A 130 -26.15 -23.47 9.20
N VAL A 131 -26.20 -22.34 9.92
CA VAL A 131 -26.42 -22.36 11.37
C VAL A 131 -27.81 -22.86 11.78
N TYR A 132 -28.76 -23.03 10.85
CA TYR A 132 -30.03 -23.71 11.11
C TYR A 132 -29.95 -25.23 11.03
N ASP A 133 -29.17 -25.73 10.08
CA ASP A 133 -29.17 -27.14 9.70
C ASP A 133 -28.11 -27.92 10.47
N ASP A 134 -27.06 -27.24 10.94
CA ASP A 134 -25.97 -27.83 11.70
C ASP A 134 -26.00 -27.41 13.18
N VAL A 135 -26.46 -28.35 14.00
CA VAL A 135 -26.50 -28.23 15.46
C VAL A 135 -25.13 -27.96 16.07
N GLN A 136 -24.06 -28.47 15.46
CA GLN A 136 -22.69 -28.27 15.95
C GLN A 136 -22.26 -26.81 15.78
N GLN A 137 -22.75 -26.10 14.75
CA GLN A 137 -22.46 -24.68 14.56
C GLN A 137 -23.06 -23.82 15.66
N MET A 138 -24.31 -24.12 16.08
CA MET A 138 -24.94 -23.40 17.19
C MET A 138 -24.17 -23.60 18.51
N ASP A 139 -23.74 -24.84 18.79
CA ASP A 139 -22.94 -25.12 19.99
C ASP A 139 -21.56 -24.44 19.92
N ALA A 140 -20.95 -24.38 18.73
CA ALA A 140 -19.69 -23.67 18.52
C ALA A 140 -19.83 -22.14 18.73
N ILE A 141 -20.94 -21.54 18.28
CA ILE A 141 -21.27 -20.13 18.56
C ILE A 141 -21.33 -19.88 20.07
N ILE A 142 -22.01 -20.76 20.80
CA ILE A 142 -22.15 -20.63 22.26
C ILE A 142 -20.79 -20.80 22.95
N MET A 143 -19.98 -21.78 22.54
CA MET A 143 -18.64 -22.00 23.10
C MET A 143 -17.71 -20.80 22.87
N ASP A 144 -17.75 -20.21 21.67
CA ASP A 144 -16.99 -18.99 21.38
C ASP A 144 -17.45 -17.80 22.22
N ALA A 145 -18.76 -17.61 22.34
CA ALA A 145 -19.34 -16.55 23.16
C ALA A 145 -18.97 -16.70 24.64
N LEU A 146 -18.76 -17.93 25.12
CA LEU A 146 -18.37 -18.22 26.49
C LEU A 146 -16.85 -18.25 26.71
N GLY A 147 -16.05 -18.22 25.63
CA GLY A 147 -14.58 -18.22 25.68
C GLY A 147 -13.93 -19.58 25.93
N ASN A 148 -14.66 -20.70 25.78
CA ASN A 148 -14.15 -22.04 26.02
C ASN A 148 -13.75 -22.72 24.69
N ILE A 149 -12.46 -22.99 24.48
CA ILE A 149 -11.96 -23.70 23.29
C ILE A 149 -11.95 -25.22 23.57
N SER A 150 -12.57 -26.04 22.71
CA SER A 150 -12.29 -27.48 22.63
C SER A 150 -11.03 -27.73 21.76
N PRO A 151 -10.23 -28.76 22.07
CA PRO A 151 -8.92 -28.98 21.44
C PRO A 151 -9.06 -29.44 19.99
N VAL A 152 -8.21 -28.87 19.13
CA VAL A 152 -8.01 -29.27 17.74
C VAL A 152 -7.45 -30.71 17.70
N GLY A 153 -8.18 -31.62 17.03
CA GLY A 153 -7.64 -32.92 16.58
C GLY A 153 -8.59 -34.12 16.71
N ALA A 154 -9.24 -34.50 15.60
CA ALA A 154 -9.57 -35.89 15.27
C ALA A 154 -10.00 -36.02 13.80
N SER A 155 -9.10 -36.52 12.94
CA SER A 155 -9.52 -37.43 11.88
C SER A 155 -9.83 -38.80 12.51
N PRO A 156 -10.67 -39.61 11.84
CA PRO A 156 -10.12 -40.85 11.32
C PRO A 156 -10.51 -41.11 9.87
N ALA A 157 -9.53 -41.65 9.13
CA ALA A 157 -9.70 -42.28 7.83
C ALA A 157 -10.41 -43.65 7.94
N GLY A 158 -11.02 -44.10 6.84
CA GLY A 158 -10.94 -45.52 6.46
C GLY A 158 -12.25 -46.27 6.22
N ASP A 159 -12.62 -46.30 4.94
CA ASP A 159 -13.03 -47.48 4.14
C ASP A 159 -14.47 -48.04 4.06
N SER A 160 -14.74 -48.36 2.78
CA SER A 160 -15.62 -49.35 2.14
C SER A 160 -17.03 -48.96 1.71
N SER A 161 -17.12 -48.79 0.39
CA SER A 161 -18.02 -49.46 -0.57
C SER A 161 -19.51 -49.12 -0.63
N ASP A 162 -19.88 -48.57 -1.79
CA ASP A 162 -20.91 -49.06 -2.73
C ASP A 162 -21.99 -48.06 -3.19
N PHE A 163 -21.93 -47.82 -4.50
CA PHE A 163 -23.02 -47.81 -5.49
C PHE A 163 -23.89 -46.55 -5.75
N ILE A 164 -23.75 -46.11 -7.01
CA ILE A 164 -24.73 -45.60 -8.01
C ILE A 164 -24.90 -44.08 -8.20
N GLU A 165 -24.43 -43.69 -9.39
CA GLU A 165 -24.83 -42.55 -10.23
C GLU A 165 -26.36 -42.34 -10.31
N THR A 166 -26.80 -41.10 -10.17
CA THR A 166 -27.77 -40.54 -11.13
C THR A 166 -27.52 -39.05 -11.29
N GLY A 167 -27.22 -38.66 -12.53
CA GLY A 167 -26.94 -37.30 -12.92
C GLY A 167 -28.11 -36.35 -12.78
N LYS A 168 -27.78 -35.10 -12.45
CA LYS A 168 -28.42 -33.91 -13.01
C LYS A 168 -27.33 -32.89 -13.27
N GLU A 169 -26.98 -32.72 -14.54
CA GLU A 169 -26.23 -31.57 -15.03
C GLU A 169 -26.96 -30.29 -14.58
N SER A 170 -26.27 -29.44 -13.82
CA SER A 170 -26.65 -28.04 -13.67
C SER A 170 -25.92 -27.21 -14.73
N PRO A 171 -26.57 -26.18 -15.29
CA PRO A 171 -26.06 -25.49 -16.46
C PRO A 171 -24.82 -24.67 -16.10
N ALA A 172 -23.78 -24.82 -16.91
CA ALA A 172 -22.60 -23.97 -16.89
C ALA A 172 -23.03 -22.50 -16.90
N GLY A 173 -22.69 -21.76 -15.83
CA GLY A 173 -22.83 -20.32 -15.80
C GLY A 173 -22.02 -19.74 -16.95
N GLN A 174 -22.71 -19.11 -17.91
CA GLN A 174 -22.06 -18.41 -19.01
C GLN A 174 -21.12 -17.34 -18.43
N ALA A 175 -19.84 -17.44 -18.79
CA ALA A 175 -18.88 -16.38 -18.52
C ALA A 175 -19.32 -15.08 -19.23
N PRO A 176 -19.07 -13.90 -18.62
CA PRO A 176 -19.37 -12.61 -19.24
C PRO A 176 -18.68 -12.49 -20.60
N THR A 177 -19.38 -11.91 -21.58
CA THR A 177 -18.84 -11.73 -22.94
C THR A 177 -17.67 -10.74 -22.96
N ARG A 178 -16.78 -10.93 -23.93
CA ARG A 178 -15.50 -10.22 -24.15
C ARG A 178 -15.60 -8.68 -24.14
N GLU A 179 -16.78 -8.12 -24.42
CA GLU A 179 -17.02 -6.66 -24.47
C GLU A 179 -17.31 -6.05 -23.08
N GLN A 180 -17.51 -6.85 -22.03
CA GLN A 180 -17.78 -6.37 -20.66
C GLN A 180 -16.53 -6.24 -19.78
N ARG A 181 -15.32 -6.44 -20.32
CA ARG A 181 -14.07 -6.56 -19.53
C ARG A 181 -12.93 -5.63 -19.96
N GLU A 182 -13.20 -4.57 -20.72
CA GLU A 182 -12.20 -3.54 -20.96
C GLU A 182 -12.16 -2.57 -19.77
N GLY A 183 -11.14 -2.71 -18.90
CA GLY A 183 -10.81 -1.70 -17.88
C GLY A 183 -10.41 -2.20 -16.49
N TYR A 184 -10.50 -3.50 -16.19
CA TYR A 184 -10.18 -4.02 -14.85
C TYR A 184 -8.77 -4.65 -14.80
N ASP A 185 -7.91 -4.12 -13.93
CA ASP A 185 -6.69 -4.80 -13.49
C ASP A 185 -7.10 -6.04 -12.66
N VAL A 186 -6.83 -7.24 -13.15
CA VAL A 186 -7.09 -8.49 -12.41
C VAL A 186 -6.08 -8.60 -11.27
N TRP A 187 -6.54 -8.64 -10.02
CA TRP A 187 -5.67 -8.76 -8.85
C TRP A 187 -5.85 -10.13 -8.17
N LEU A 188 -4.77 -10.92 -8.14
CA LEU A 188 -4.71 -12.23 -7.50
C LEU A 188 -3.67 -12.18 -6.37
N SER A 189 -4.01 -12.68 -5.19
CA SER A 189 -3.09 -12.73 -4.05
C SER A 189 -3.17 -14.10 -3.38
N TRP A 190 -2.03 -14.79 -3.29
CA TRP A 190 -1.95 -16.16 -2.78
C TRP A 190 -0.95 -16.25 -1.63
N VAL A 191 -1.38 -16.82 -0.52
CA VAL A 191 -0.53 -17.25 0.59
C VAL A 191 -0.11 -18.70 0.35
N LEU A 192 1.16 -18.94 0.05
CA LEU A 192 1.72 -20.27 -0.14
C LEU A 192 2.39 -20.79 1.13
N THR A 193 1.95 -21.94 1.60
CA THR A 193 2.57 -22.68 2.70
C THR A 193 2.91 -24.11 2.28
N ARG A 194 4.12 -24.56 2.61
CA ARG A 194 4.52 -25.95 2.40
C ARG A 194 4.12 -26.81 3.58
N ARG A 195 3.47 -27.95 3.33
CA ARG A 195 3.16 -28.99 4.31
C ARG A 195 3.75 -30.32 3.85
N GLY A 196 4.97 -30.61 4.29
CA GLY A 196 5.71 -31.80 3.83
C GLY A 196 6.09 -31.69 2.35
N ASN A 197 5.60 -32.61 1.52
CA ASN A 197 5.81 -32.60 0.06
C ASN A 197 4.71 -31.88 -0.72
N GLU A 198 3.71 -31.32 -0.04
CA GLU A 198 2.56 -30.67 -0.65
C GLU A 198 2.64 -29.15 -0.47
N LEU A 199 2.16 -28.42 -1.48
CA LEU A 199 1.90 -26.99 -1.37
C LEU A 199 0.44 -26.73 -1.08
N GLN A 200 0.19 -25.84 -0.12
CA GLN A 200 -1.11 -25.26 0.12
C GLN A 200 -1.06 -23.81 -0.35
N ALA A 201 -1.98 -23.43 -1.24
CA ALA A 201 -2.26 -22.03 -1.60
C ALA A 201 -3.57 -21.61 -0.95
N GLU A 202 -3.55 -20.49 -0.25
CA GLU A 202 -4.73 -19.84 0.29
C GLU A 202 -4.89 -18.47 -0.39
N ASP A 203 -6.03 -18.21 -1.01
CA ASP A 203 -6.32 -16.88 -1.55
C ASP A 203 -6.43 -15.88 -0.38
N ASP A 204 -5.63 -14.80 -0.42
CA ASP A 204 -5.46 -13.74 0.61
C ASP A 204 -6.72 -12.85 0.81
N GLY A 205 -7.88 -13.37 0.46
CA GLY A 205 -9.17 -12.73 0.67
C GLY A 205 -10.39 -13.65 0.53
N ARG A 206 -10.24 -14.92 0.13
CA ARG A 206 -11.39 -15.81 -0.19
C ARG A 206 -11.43 -17.12 0.59
N ASN A 207 -10.46 -17.43 1.47
CA ASN A 207 -10.39 -18.70 2.21
C ASN A 207 -10.51 -19.96 1.33
N ILE A 208 -10.14 -19.86 0.05
CA ILE A 208 -10.04 -21.00 -0.84
C ILE A 208 -8.65 -21.58 -0.64
N SER A 209 -8.58 -22.73 0.04
CA SER A 209 -7.35 -23.51 0.16
C SER A 209 -7.32 -24.59 -0.92
N THR A 210 -6.38 -24.49 -1.86
CA THR A 210 -6.11 -25.57 -2.80
C THR A 210 -4.80 -26.25 -2.43
N LEU A 211 -4.69 -27.56 -2.74
CA LEU A 211 -3.49 -28.34 -2.55
C LEU A 211 -2.84 -28.65 -3.90
N PHE A 212 -1.53 -28.52 -3.96
CA PHE A 212 -0.70 -28.87 -5.10
C PHE A 212 0.25 -30.00 -4.69
N CYS A 213 0.04 -31.18 -5.27
CA CYS A 213 0.75 -32.41 -4.92
C CYS A 213 1.88 -32.75 -5.90
N ALA A 214 2.34 -31.80 -6.73
CA ALA A 214 3.48 -32.04 -7.63
C ALA A 214 4.80 -31.52 -7.01
N GLY A 215 5.90 -32.18 -7.38
CA GLY A 215 7.23 -31.81 -6.92
C GLY A 215 7.55 -30.36 -7.28
N LEU A 216 8.06 -29.62 -6.29
CA LEU A 216 8.43 -28.23 -6.51
C LEU A 216 9.56 -28.13 -7.53
N PRO A 217 9.42 -27.23 -8.53
CA PRO A 217 10.49 -26.99 -9.46
C PRO A 217 11.67 -26.31 -8.74
N GLY A 218 12.90 -26.53 -9.21
CA GLY A 218 14.09 -25.93 -8.60
C GLY A 218 14.17 -24.42 -8.82
N ILE A 219 15.14 -23.77 -8.17
CA ILE A 219 15.41 -22.32 -8.33
C ILE A 219 15.72 -21.94 -9.80
N ASP A 220 16.20 -22.90 -10.60
CA ASP A 220 16.55 -22.70 -12.01
C ASP A 220 15.41 -23.11 -12.97
N ALA A 221 14.18 -23.21 -12.46
CA ALA A 221 13.02 -23.65 -13.24
C ALA A 221 12.86 -22.86 -14.54
N THR A 222 12.65 -23.57 -15.64
CA THR A 222 12.21 -22.97 -16.90
C THR A 222 10.72 -22.58 -16.80
N PRO A 223 10.21 -21.69 -17.65
CA PRO A 223 8.78 -21.39 -17.71
C PRO A 223 7.93 -22.67 -17.85
N GLU A 224 8.36 -23.64 -18.65
CA GLU A 224 7.66 -24.92 -18.84
C GLU A 224 7.58 -25.73 -17.54
N GLN A 225 8.61 -25.67 -16.69
CA GLN A 225 8.65 -26.34 -15.39
C GLN A 225 7.79 -25.62 -14.34
N LEU A 226 7.58 -24.31 -14.49
CA LEU A 226 6.66 -23.53 -13.65
C LEU A 226 5.20 -23.59 -14.13
N LEU A 227 4.95 -24.04 -15.37
CA LEU A 227 3.63 -24.03 -15.98
C LEU A 227 2.56 -24.78 -15.17
N PRO A 228 2.83 -25.96 -14.57
CA PRO A 228 1.84 -26.63 -13.72
C PRO A 228 1.46 -25.80 -12.48
N LEU A 229 2.44 -25.10 -11.89
CA LEU A 229 2.23 -24.21 -10.75
C LEU A 229 1.45 -22.96 -11.17
N ALA A 230 1.73 -22.40 -12.34
CA ALA A 230 1.01 -21.26 -12.90
C ALA A 230 -0.45 -21.61 -13.23
N ILE A 231 -0.69 -22.76 -13.88
CA ILE A 231 -2.05 -23.26 -14.17
C ILE A 231 -2.82 -23.44 -12.85
N TRP A 232 -2.17 -23.95 -11.82
CA TRP A 232 -2.79 -24.17 -10.52
C TRP A 232 -3.10 -22.86 -9.77
N LEU A 233 -2.17 -21.90 -9.75
CA LEU A 233 -2.36 -20.61 -9.06
C LEU A 233 -3.30 -19.66 -9.80
N LEU A 234 -3.26 -19.65 -11.12
CA LEU A 234 -3.94 -18.64 -11.91
C LEU A 234 -5.23 -19.18 -12.54
N GLY A 235 -5.32 -20.51 -12.74
CA GLY A 235 -6.47 -21.17 -13.34
C GLY A 235 -6.91 -20.52 -14.66
N GLU A 236 -8.22 -20.45 -14.87
CA GLU A 236 -8.84 -19.70 -15.98
C GLU A 236 -8.91 -18.18 -15.73
N GLN A 237 -8.42 -17.69 -14.59
CA GLN A 237 -8.49 -16.27 -14.21
C GLN A 237 -7.43 -15.42 -14.91
N ALA A 238 -6.35 -16.03 -15.41
CA ALA A 238 -5.41 -15.39 -16.31
C ALA A 238 -5.97 -15.46 -17.75
N ILE A 239 -6.46 -14.30 -18.23
CA ILE A 239 -7.11 -14.15 -19.54
C ILE A 239 -6.16 -13.41 -20.48
N ASP A 240 -5.94 -13.96 -21.67
CA ASP A 240 -5.11 -13.35 -22.71
C ASP A 240 -5.52 -11.90 -23.02
N GLY A 241 -4.54 -11.00 -23.00
CA GLY A 241 -4.70 -9.58 -23.36
C GLY A 241 -5.16 -8.66 -22.22
N ILE A 242 -5.43 -9.18 -21.03
CA ILE A 242 -5.74 -8.38 -19.83
C ILE A 242 -4.45 -8.21 -19.01
N LYS A 243 -4.16 -6.99 -18.56
CA LYS A 243 -3.06 -6.74 -17.61
C LYS A 243 -3.55 -7.04 -16.20
N GLY A 244 -2.68 -7.64 -15.38
CA GLY A 244 -3.04 -8.05 -14.04
C GLY A 244 -1.86 -8.04 -13.08
N ARG A 245 -2.14 -8.26 -11.81
CA ARG A 245 -1.17 -8.34 -10.73
C ARG A 245 -1.36 -9.64 -9.96
N VAL A 246 -0.27 -10.38 -9.78
CA VAL A 246 -0.21 -11.58 -8.94
C VAL A 246 0.70 -11.29 -7.77
N ARG A 247 0.19 -11.44 -6.55
CA ARG A 247 0.96 -11.38 -5.32
C ARG A 247 1.08 -12.77 -4.72
N ILE A 248 2.28 -13.13 -4.32
CA ILE A 248 2.60 -14.42 -3.71
C ILE A 248 3.24 -14.15 -2.36
N LEU A 249 2.57 -14.56 -1.29
CA LEU A 249 3.02 -14.40 0.09
C LEU A 249 3.48 -15.76 0.60
N THR A 250 4.73 -15.88 1.03
CA THR A 250 5.22 -17.13 1.60
C THR A 250 6.31 -16.89 2.64
N ASP A 251 6.27 -17.66 3.73
CA ASP A 251 7.34 -17.70 4.73
C ASP A 251 8.31 -18.89 4.46
N ASP A 252 8.06 -19.69 3.42
CA ASP A 252 8.91 -20.80 2.99
C ASP A 252 10.07 -20.28 2.12
N PRO A 253 11.34 -20.46 2.53
CA PRO A 253 12.50 -19.89 1.83
C PRO A 253 12.69 -20.43 0.41
N GLU A 254 12.40 -21.70 0.18
CA GLU A 254 12.58 -22.32 -1.13
C GLU A 254 11.50 -21.86 -2.10
N LEU A 255 10.26 -21.68 -1.61
CA LEU A 255 9.18 -21.05 -2.39
C LEU A 255 9.48 -19.59 -2.71
N ALA A 256 10.01 -18.83 -1.76
CA ALA A 256 10.41 -17.45 -1.99
C ALA A 256 11.52 -17.29 -3.05
N LEU A 257 12.32 -18.35 -3.24
CA LEU A 257 13.46 -18.39 -4.17
C LEU A 257 13.12 -18.97 -5.56
N LEU A 258 11.88 -19.41 -5.80
CA LEU A 258 11.48 -19.82 -7.15
C LEU A 258 11.62 -18.64 -8.13
N PRO A 259 11.89 -18.90 -9.42
CA PRO A 259 12.07 -17.84 -10.40
C PRO A 259 10.71 -17.29 -10.85
N TRP A 260 9.96 -16.67 -9.94
CA TRP A 260 8.59 -16.16 -10.18
C TRP A 260 8.49 -15.12 -11.29
N HIS A 261 9.58 -14.43 -11.61
CA HIS A 261 9.65 -13.56 -12.78
C HIS A 261 9.45 -14.32 -14.10
N ARG A 262 9.65 -15.64 -14.10
CA ARG A 262 9.42 -16.57 -15.22
C ARG A 262 8.07 -17.29 -15.13
N LEU A 263 7.22 -16.95 -14.17
CA LEU A 263 5.90 -17.58 -14.03
C LEU A 263 5.14 -17.39 -15.35
N PRO A 264 4.82 -18.47 -16.08
CA PRO A 264 4.20 -18.35 -17.39
C PRO A 264 2.71 -18.04 -17.27
N HIS A 265 2.15 -17.42 -18.31
CA HIS A 265 0.71 -17.37 -18.49
C HIS A 265 0.19 -18.79 -18.77
N PRO A 266 -0.89 -19.27 -18.11
CA PRO A 266 -1.37 -20.65 -18.21
C PRO A 266 -1.72 -21.11 -19.64
N GLN A 267 -2.14 -20.19 -20.51
CA GLN A 267 -2.60 -20.49 -21.87
C GLN A 267 -1.52 -20.33 -22.93
N THR A 268 -0.63 -19.34 -22.78
CA THR A 268 0.37 -18.99 -23.82
C THR A 268 1.76 -19.52 -23.49
N GLY A 269 2.03 -19.88 -22.23
CA GLY A 269 3.35 -20.32 -21.79
C GLY A 269 4.39 -19.19 -21.69
N VAL A 270 4.04 -17.97 -22.11
CA VAL A 270 4.93 -16.79 -22.08
C VAL A 270 4.99 -16.22 -20.66
N PRO A 271 6.16 -15.81 -20.13
CA PRO A 271 6.25 -15.19 -18.82
C PRO A 271 5.30 -14.01 -18.63
N LEU A 272 4.59 -13.98 -17.50
CA LEU A 272 3.60 -12.94 -17.17
C LEU A 272 4.14 -11.51 -17.29
N LEU A 273 5.40 -11.29 -16.87
CA LEU A 273 6.05 -9.97 -16.96
C LEU A 273 6.17 -9.47 -18.41
N GLU A 274 6.38 -10.36 -19.38
CA GLU A 274 6.56 -9.99 -20.79
C GLU A 274 5.25 -9.56 -21.45
N ILE A 275 4.12 -10.01 -20.91
CA ILE A 275 2.77 -9.61 -21.35
C ILE A 275 2.17 -8.52 -20.46
N GLY A 276 2.99 -7.86 -19.64
CA GLY A 276 2.62 -6.65 -18.89
C GLY A 276 1.93 -6.89 -17.55
N TRP A 277 1.99 -8.11 -17.01
CA TRP A 277 1.55 -8.39 -15.63
C TRP A 277 2.63 -8.02 -14.62
N ILE A 278 2.22 -7.75 -13.38
CA ILE A 278 3.13 -7.52 -12.25
C ILE A 278 3.11 -8.75 -11.34
N VAL A 279 4.29 -9.32 -11.05
CA VAL A 279 4.45 -10.43 -10.09
C VAL A 279 5.16 -9.92 -8.84
N GLU A 280 4.47 -9.96 -7.69
CA GLU A 280 4.97 -9.53 -6.39
C GLU A 280 5.21 -10.75 -5.48
N ILE A 281 6.35 -10.78 -4.79
CA ILE A 281 6.63 -11.80 -3.77
C ILE A 281 6.82 -11.11 -2.42
N GLY A 282 6.06 -11.53 -1.41
CA GLY A 282 6.13 -11.04 -0.03
C GLY A 282 6.21 -12.17 0.99
N ALA A 283 6.35 -11.80 2.26
CA ALA A 283 6.28 -12.72 3.40
C ALA A 283 4.92 -12.60 4.08
N VAL A 284 4.42 -13.67 4.69
CA VAL A 284 3.12 -13.71 5.40
C VAL A 284 3.22 -12.97 6.73
N ARG A 285 4.43 -12.94 7.32
CA ARG A 285 4.76 -12.13 8.51
C ARG A 285 5.89 -11.16 8.18
N SER A 286 6.11 -10.16 9.03
CA SER A 286 7.27 -9.25 8.99
C SER A 286 8.58 -10.00 9.29
N TYR A 287 8.97 -10.85 8.35
CA TYR A 287 10.13 -11.72 8.40
C TYR A 287 11.28 -11.10 7.63
N SER A 288 12.44 -10.97 8.29
CA SER A 288 13.74 -10.87 7.62
C SER A 288 14.09 -12.28 7.17
N PRO A 289 14.35 -12.56 5.87
CA PRO A 289 14.73 -13.89 5.43
C PRO A 289 15.90 -14.36 6.28
N LYS A 290 15.74 -15.51 6.96
CA LYS A 290 16.88 -16.22 7.53
C LYS A 290 17.67 -16.80 6.35
N PHE A 291 18.79 -16.18 5.96
CA PHE A 291 19.63 -16.60 4.83
C PHE A 291 20.43 -17.89 5.10
N PHE A 292 20.08 -18.63 6.16
CA PHE A 292 20.74 -19.86 6.59
C PHE A 292 20.63 -21.04 5.60
N SER A 293 19.93 -20.93 4.47
CA SER A 293 19.81 -22.00 3.46
C SER A 293 20.70 -21.84 2.23
N LEU A 294 21.45 -20.74 2.08
CA LEU A 294 22.48 -20.65 1.04
C LEU A 294 23.70 -21.47 1.48
N THR A 295 23.73 -22.76 1.14
CA THR A 295 24.96 -23.56 1.24
C THR A 295 25.97 -23.03 0.22
N LEU A 296 26.90 -22.20 0.68
CA LEU A 296 28.03 -21.69 -0.10
C LEU A 296 29.20 -22.67 0.07
N ASN A 297 29.54 -23.40 -0.98
CA ASN A 297 30.53 -24.48 -0.98
C ASN A 297 31.74 -24.17 -1.87
N THR A 298 31.59 -23.30 -2.88
CA THR A 298 32.63 -23.01 -3.88
C THR A 298 32.87 -21.51 -4.02
N PRO A 299 33.42 -20.83 -2.99
CA PRO A 299 33.74 -19.42 -3.10
C PRO A 299 34.90 -19.16 -4.06
N LEU A 300 34.88 -17.98 -4.69
CA LEU A 300 35.96 -17.42 -5.52
C LEU A 300 36.26 -16.00 -5.06
N LEU A 301 37.53 -15.68 -4.77
CA LEU A 301 37.95 -14.34 -4.33
C LEU A 301 38.60 -13.58 -5.49
N VAL A 302 37.99 -12.50 -5.96
CA VAL A 302 38.54 -11.58 -6.96
C VAL A 302 39.20 -10.41 -6.24
N ILE A 303 40.49 -10.55 -5.94
CA ILE A 303 41.26 -9.62 -5.12
C ILE A 303 42.62 -9.38 -5.79
N PRO A 304 42.89 -8.20 -6.37
CA PRO A 304 44.20 -7.86 -6.95
C PRO A 304 45.35 -7.97 -5.94
N SER A 305 46.56 -8.30 -6.39
CA SER A 305 47.79 -8.46 -5.57
C SER A 305 48.52 -7.14 -5.39
N HIS A 306 48.53 -6.29 -6.42
CA HIS A 306 49.28 -5.04 -6.40
C HIS A 306 48.49 -3.89 -7.01
N GLN A 307 47.93 -3.03 -6.17
CA GLN A 307 47.50 -1.72 -6.61
C GLN A 307 48.63 -0.73 -6.39
N ARG A 308 48.99 0.04 -7.44
CA ARG A 308 50.16 0.92 -7.47
C ARG A 308 50.25 1.91 -6.31
N HIS A 309 49.14 2.19 -5.61
CA HIS A 309 49.14 3.02 -4.41
C HIS A 309 48.10 2.50 -3.38
N GLU A 310 48.60 2.09 -2.21
CA GLU A 310 47.95 2.14 -0.88
C GLU A 310 47.05 0.99 -0.37
N ILE A 311 46.64 -0.02 -1.15
CA ILE A 311 45.75 -1.08 -0.65
C ILE A 311 46.47 -2.44 -0.57
N ALA A 312 46.54 -3.04 0.62
CA ALA A 312 47.16 -4.34 0.84
C ALA A 312 46.20 -5.48 0.48
N GLY A 313 45.97 -5.72 -0.82
CA GLY A 313 45.10 -6.79 -1.31
C GLY A 313 45.43 -8.18 -0.73
N ASP A 314 46.71 -8.44 -0.46
CA ASP A 314 47.16 -9.67 0.20
C ASP A 314 46.68 -9.79 1.65
N ARG A 315 46.65 -8.66 2.38
CA ARG A 315 46.13 -8.62 3.75
C ARG A 315 44.62 -8.81 3.77
N HIS A 316 43.90 -8.17 2.85
CA HIS A 316 42.45 -8.36 2.72
C HIS A 316 42.11 -9.80 2.34
N TYR A 317 42.83 -10.39 1.38
CA TYR A 317 42.70 -11.79 1.03
C TYR A 317 42.92 -12.72 2.24
N ALA A 318 43.98 -12.51 3.02
CA ALA A 318 44.25 -13.32 4.21
C ALA A 318 43.15 -13.19 5.29
N LEU A 319 42.57 -12.00 5.47
CA LEU A 319 41.46 -11.77 6.39
C LEU A 319 40.18 -12.48 5.94
N VAL A 320 39.83 -12.35 4.66
CA VAL A 320 38.66 -13.02 4.08
C VAL A 320 38.85 -14.54 4.12
N GLN A 321 40.03 -15.06 3.78
CA GLN A 321 40.30 -16.51 3.85
C GLN A 321 40.12 -17.05 5.28
N ARG A 322 40.68 -16.39 6.29
CA ARG A 322 40.49 -16.77 7.71
C ARG A 322 39.03 -16.74 8.13
N PHE A 323 38.28 -15.77 7.63
CA PHE A 323 36.84 -15.69 7.88
C PHE A 323 36.11 -16.89 7.27
N PHE A 324 36.34 -17.21 6.00
CA PHE A 324 35.65 -18.34 5.38
C PHE A 324 36.04 -19.69 6.02
N GLU A 325 37.30 -19.84 6.42
CA GLU A 325 37.75 -21.01 7.17
C GLU A 325 37.01 -21.13 8.51
N ALA A 326 36.90 -20.06 9.29
CA ALA A 326 36.30 -20.10 10.61
C ALA A 326 34.78 -20.33 10.61
N TYR A 327 34.05 -19.89 9.57
CA TYR A 327 32.58 -19.90 9.58
C TYR A 327 31.93 -20.81 8.57
N LEU A 328 32.56 -20.96 7.39
CA LEU A 328 32.04 -21.84 6.34
C LEU A 328 32.82 -23.16 6.29
N ASN A 329 33.88 -23.31 7.11
CA ASN A 329 34.77 -24.46 7.13
C ASN A 329 35.44 -24.72 5.75
N ILE A 330 35.79 -23.64 5.05
CA ILE A 330 36.43 -23.67 3.72
C ILE A 330 37.88 -23.22 3.86
N HIS A 331 38.82 -24.17 3.83
CA HIS A 331 40.24 -23.92 4.13
C HIS A 331 41.04 -23.31 2.96
N VAL A 332 40.62 -23.56 1.71
CA VAL A 332 41.35 -23.10 0.52
C VAL A 332 40.39 -22.47 -0.46
N ILE A 333 40.61 -21.18 -0.74
CA ILE A 333 39.76 -20.41 -1.65
C ILE A 333 40.60 -19.86 -2.79
N PRO A 334 40.28 -20.18 -4.05
CA PRO A 334 40.99 -19.64 -5.20
C PRO A 334 40.93 -18.11 -5.20
N ARG A 335 42.10 -17.49 -5.38
CA ARG A 335 42.24 -16.06 -5.61
C ARG A 335 42.44 -15.79 -7.09
N VAL A 336 41.65 -14.87 -7.61
CA VAL A 336 41.78 -14.32 -8.94
C VAL A 336 42.28 -12.90 -8.84
N THR A 337 43.32 -12.61 -9.62
CA THR A 337 43.97 -11.31 -9.61
C THR A 337 43.90 -10.59 -10.95
N SER A 338 43.67 -11.29 -12.07
CA SER A 338 43.63 -10.72 -13.43
C SER A 338 42.38 -11.13 -14.21
N PRO A 339 41.99 -10.40 -15.27
CA PRO A 339 40.83 -10.73 -16.11
C PRO A 339 40.91 -12.12 -16.73
N PHE A 340 42.11 -12.53 -17.17
CA PHE A 340 42.35 -13.86 -17.75
C PHE A 340 42.15 -14.97 -16.71
N ALA A 341 42.71 -14.80 -15.51
CA ALA A 341 42.51 -15.74 -14.42
C ALA A 341 41.03 -15.82 -14.03
N LEU A 342 40.31 -14.69 -14.03
CA LEU A 342 38.88 -14.66 -13.73
C LEU A 342 38.09 -15.55 -14.70
N LYS A 343 38.28 -15.34 -16.00
CA LYS A 343 37.60 -16.13 -17.03
C LYS A 343 37.90 -17.62 -16.88
N ARG A 344 39.15 -17.99 -16.60
CA ARG A 344 39.57 -19.38 -16.42
C ARG A 344 38.95 -20.01 -15.16
N GLU A 345 39.04 -19.33 -14.02
CA GLU A 345 38.55 -19.89 -12.75
C GLU A 345 37.03 -19.95 -12.69
N LEU A 346 36.30 -19.02 -13.32
CA LEU A 346 34.83 -19.12 -13.45
C LEU A 346 34.43 -20.41 -14.17
N GLN A 347 35.13 -20.78 -15.24
CA GLN A 347 34.85 -22.00 -16.01
C GLN A 347 35.21 -23.28 -15.26
N LEU A 348 36.34 -23.28 -14.53
CA LEU A 348 36.86 -24.47 -13.85
C LEU A 348 36.22 -24.69 -12.47
N HIS A 349 36.13 -23.63 -11.67
CA HIS A 349 35.73 -23.69 -10.26
C HIS A 349 34.22 -23.61 -10.05
N LYS A 350 33.48 -23.09 -11.05
CA LYS A 350 32.00 -22.94 -11.02
C LYS A 350 31.49 -22.41 -9.67
N PRO A 351 31.87 -21.18 -9.30
CA PRO A 351 31.63 -20.69 -7.96
C PRO A 351 30.15 -20.45 -7.67
N ASP A 352 29.73 -20.76 -6.44
CA ASP A 352 28.42 -20.38 -5.90
C ASP A 352 28.45 -19.06 -5.11
N LEU A 353 29.65 -18.58 -4.77
CA LEU A 353 29.91 -17.25 -4.25
C LEU A 353 31.11 -16.61 -4.96
N ILE A 354 30.97 -15.36 -5.39
CA ILE A 354 32.07 -14.55 -5.87
C ILE A 354 32.20 -13.31 -4.97
N TYR A 355 33.34 -13.19 -4.31
CA TYR A 355 33.69 -12.03 -3.50
C TYR A 355 34.69 -11.16 -4.25
N VAL A 356 34.38 -9.90 -4.49
CA VAL A 356 35.21 -8.96 -5.23
C VAL A 356 35.68 -7.87 -4.27
N PHE A 357 36.98 -7.61 -4.26
CA PHE A 357 37.56 -6.42 -3.63
C PHE A 357 38.54 -5.78 -4.60
N SER A 358 38.17 -4.63 -5.15
CA SER A 358 38.93 -4.00 -6.24
C SER A 358 38.69 -2.48 -6.27
N ARG A 359 39.59 -1.75 -6.95
CA ARG A 359 39.37 -0.35 -7.29
C ARG A 359 38.32 -0.24 -8.38
N PHE A 360 37.52 0.79 -8.30
CA PHE A 360 36.43 1.02 -9.23
C PHE A 360 36.48 2.43 -9.80
N ASN A 361 36.54 2.51 -11.12
CA ASN A 361 36.57 3.77 -11.85
C ASN A 361 35.38 3.83 -12.82
N GLY A 362 34.33 4.52 -12.41
CA GLY A 362 33.09 4.71 -13.20
C GLY A 362 32.27 3.43 -13.34
N VAL A 363 32.69 2.53 -14.23
CA VAL A 363 32.05 1.22 -14.54
C VAL A 363 33.03 0.05 -14.57
N PHE A 364 34.31 0.31 -14.36
CA PHE A 364 35.39 -0.66 -14.54
C PHE A 364 36.01 -1.07 -13.21
N LEU A 365 36.17 -2.39 -13.03
CA LEU A 365 36.95 -3.02 -11.96
C LEU A 365 38.42 -3.08 -12.38
N GLU A 366 39.32 -2.56 -11.54
CA GLU A 366 40.77 -2.61 -11.77
C GLU A 366 41.39 -3.90 -11.20
N LEU A 367 41.95 -4.71 -12.08
CA LEU A 367 42.61 -5.98 -11.76
C LEU A 367 44.13 -5.91 -12.06
N ASP A 368 44.91 -6.89 -11.61
CA ASP A 368 46.35 -6.98 -11.88
C ASP A 368 46.64 -7.23 -13.37
N TYR A 369 47.85 -6.86 -13.78
CA TYR A 369 48.36 -6.99 -15.15
C TYR A 369 48.24 -8.42 -15.71
N GLY A 370 47.57 -8.53 -16.86
CA GLY A 370 47.67 -9.68 -17.77
C GLY A 370 48.77 -9.50 -18.81
N ILE A 371 49.04 -10.55 -19.60
CA ILE A 371 49.97 -10.52 -20.74
C ILE A 371 49.44 -9.57 -21.84
N ASP A 372 48.12 -9.39 -21.92
CA ASP A 372 47.43 -8.43 -22.78
C ASP A 372 47.11 -7.15 -22.00
N ARG A 373 47.36 -5.98 -22.60
CA ARG A 373 47.45 -4.65 -21.95
C ARG A 373 46.12 -4.07 -21.39
N GLU A 374 45.08 -4.87 -21.21
CA GLU A 374 43.79 -4.44 -20.64
C GLU A 374 43.62 -4.94 -19.20
N ASN A 375 43.75 -4.02 -18.23
CA ASN A 375 43.77 -4.33 -16.79
C ASN A 375 42.42 -4.15 -16.10
N SER A 376 41.35 -3.96 -16.86
CA SER A 376 40.07 -3.60 -16.30
C SER A 376 38.93 -4.34 -16.97
N ILE A 377 37.94 -4.74 -16.19
CA ILE A 377 36.71 -5.35 -16.70
C ILE A 377 35.53 -4.47 -16.32
N SER A 378 34.59 -4.24 -17.24
CA SER A 378 33.34 -3.56 -16.88
C SER A 378 32.46 -4.49 -16.05
N LEU A 379 31.59 -3.93 -15.22
CA LEU A 379 30.60 -4.73 -14.46
C LEU A 379 29.66 -5.52 -15.39
N GLU A 380 29.30 -4.96 -16.54
CA GLU A 380 28.48 -5.66 -17.54
C GLU A 380 29.25 -6.81 -18.20
N TYR A 381 30.52 -6.62 -18.54
CA TYR A 381 31.36 -7.72 -19.03
C TYR A 381 31.57 -8.79 -17.96
N PHE A 382 31.68 -8.40 -16.70
CA PHE A 382 31.70 -9.36 -15.61
C PHE A 382 30.40 -10.15 -15.50
N GLY A 383 29.25 -9.48 -15.71
CA GLY A 383 27.94 -10.12 -15.88
C GLY A 383 27.89 -11.15 -17.02
N LEU A 384 28.48 -10.84 -18.18
CA LEU A 384 28.61 -11.79 -19.30
C LEU A 384 29.43 -13.03 -18.92
N LEU A 385 30.51 -12.84 -18.15
CA LEU A 385 31.38 -13.95 -17.75
C LEU A 385 30.68 -14.93 -16.79
N ILE A 386 29.76 -14.44 -15.95
CA ILE A 386 29.02 -15.28 -15.00
C ILE A 386 27.72 -15.87 -15.58
N GLU A 387 27.15 -15.27 -16.64
CA GLU A 387 25.94 -15.77 -17.31
C GLU A 387 26.08 -17.21 -17.80
N GLY A 388 27.31 -17.63 -18.15
CA GLY A 388 27.62 -18.98 -18.60
C GLY A 388 27.83 -20.02 -17.49
N LEU A 389 27.65 -19.67 -16.21
CA LEU A 389 27.80 -20.60 -15.10
C LEU A 389 26.57 -21.49 -14.95
N GLU A 390 26.79 -22.74 -14.56
CA GLU A 390 25.73 -23.74 -14.35
C GLU A 390 24.76 -23.34 -13.24
N LYS A 391 25.26 -22.61 -12.23
CA LYS A 391 24.45 -22.01 -11.16
C LYS A 391 24.78 -20.53 -11.05
N PRO A 392 23.78 -19.64 -10.99
CA PRO A 392 24.06 -18.22 -10.81
C PRO A 392 24.67 -17.98 -9.42
N PRO A 393 25.82 -17.30 -9.31
CA PRO A 393 26.52 -17.13 -8.04
C PRO A 393 25.86 -16.04 -7.17
N VAL A 394 26.11 -16.07 -5.87
CA VAL A 394 25.99 -14.89 -5.02
C VAL A 394 27.23 -14.02 -5.28
N VAL A 395 27.03 -12.74 -5.58
CA VAL A 395 28.12 -11.80 -5.87
C VAL A 395 28.15 -10.73 -4.80
N VAL A 396 29.30 -10.59 -4.15
CA VAL A 396 29.56 -9.60 -3.11
C VAL A 396 30.75 -8.76 -3.54
N MET A 397 30.57 -7.46 -3.70
CA MET A 397 31.60 -6.55 -4.19
C MET A 397 31.86 -5.44 -3.17
N PHE A 398 33.14 -5.21 -2.92
CA PHE A 398 33.65 -4.10 -2.15
C PHE A 398 34.57 -3.27 -3.05
N LEU A 399 34.08 -2.11 -3.45
CA LEU A 399 34.65 -1.28 -4.49
C LEU A 399 35.19 0.02 -3.90
N ILE A 400 36.45 0.34 -4.22
CA ILE A 400 37.13 1.54 -3.73
C ILE A 400 37.26 2.52 -4.89
N GLY A 401 36.59 3.67 -4.80
CA GLY A 401 36.53 4.67 -5.88
C GLY A 401 35.18 5.37 -5.96
N ASP A 402 34.91 6.01 -7.09
CA ASP A 402 33.68 6.78 -7.30
C ASP A 402 32.42 5.92 -7.16
N CYS A 403 31.30 6.55 -6.81
CA CYS A 403 30.04 5.83 -6.69
C CYS A 403 29.64 5.17 -8.01
N LEU A 404 28.92 4.05 -7.92
CA LEU A 404 28.38 3.32 -9.06
C LEU A 404 27.59 4.28 -9.98
N SER A 405 28.11 4.52 -11.17
CA SER A 405 27.53 5.50 -12.11
C SER A 405 26.44 4.89 -13.02
N HIS A 406 26.39 3.57 -13.11
CA HIS A 406 25.51 2.83 -14.02
C HIS A 406 24.95 1.57 -13.33
N TYR A 407 23.70 1.22 -13.64
CA TYR A 407 23.06 -0.01 -13.17
C TYR A 407 23.60 -1.22 -13.95
N PRO A 408 24.28 -2.19 -13.31
CA PRO A 408 24.92 -3.32 -13.99
C PRO A 408 23.89 -4.43 -14.25
N SER A 409 23.04 -4.20 -15.24
CA SER A 409 21.84 -4.97 -15.55
C SER A 409 22.11 -6.45 -15.78
N LEU A 410 23.16 -6.79 -16.53
CA LEU A 410 23.49 -8.17 -16.83
C LEU A 410 24.12 -8.87 -15.65
N LEU A 411 25.00 -8.19 -14.90
CA LEU A 411 25.56 -8.74 -13.66
C LEU A 411 24.45 -9.14 -12.69
N ILE A 412 23.43 -8.30 -12.55
CA ILE A 412 22.27 -8.56 -11.70
C ILE A 412 21.46 -9.72 -12.27
N LYS A 413 21.17 -9.74 -13.58
CA LYS A 413 20.42 -10.83 -14.22
C LYS A 413 21.11 -12.20 -14.10
N SER A 414 22.44 -12.20 -14.09
CA SER A 414 23.27 -13.40 -14.13
C SER A 414 23.74 -13.89 -12.74
N SER A 415 23.29 -13.27 -11.65
CA SER A 415 23.66 -13.61 -10.27
C SER A 415 22.42 -13.92 -9.42
N ARG A 416 22.51 -14.75 -8.39
CA ARG A 416 21.41 -14.93 -7.41
C ARG A 416 21.17 -13.68 -6.58
N ILE A 417 22.26 -13.07 -6.15
CA ILE A 417 22.30 -11.86 -5.33
C ILE A 417 23.51 -11.07 -5.81
N VAL A 418 23.36 -9.76 -5.94
CA VAL A 418 24.48 -8.84 -6.13
C VAL A 418 24.45 -7.84 -4.98
N TRP A 419 25.50 -7.82 -4.17
CA TRP A 419 25.71 -6.80 -3.17
C TRP A 419 26.95 -6.00 -3.53
N ILE A 420 26.83 -4.69 -3.69
CA ILE A 420 27.95 -3.80 -4.00
C ILE A 420 28.03 -2.73 -2.91
N GLN A 421 29.20 -2.65 -2.28
CA GLN A 421 29.57 -1.58 -1.39
C GLN A 421 30.63 -0.72 -2.07
N THR A 422 30.40 0.58 -2.21
CA THR A 422 31.38 1.53 -2.76
C THR A 422 31.86 2.50 -1.68
N THR A 423 33.12 2.95 -1.75
CA THR A 423 33.64 4.01 -0.87
C THR A 423 34.47 5.03 -1.64
N SER A 424 34.11 6.32 -1.49
CA SER A 424 34.65 7.45 -2.25
C SER A 424 35.88 8.13 -1.63
N ARG A 425 36.40 7.63 -0.50
CA ARG A 425 37.54 8.25 0.20
C ARG A 425 38.81 7.40 0.10
N PRO A 426 39.68 7.60 -0.92
CA PRO A 426 40.98 6.93 -1.00
C PRO A 426 41.99 7.39 0.06
N ASN A 427 41.76 8.52 0.75
CA ASN A 427 42.78 9.18 1.61
C ASN A 427 42.85 8.71 3.07
N LYS A 428 42.02 7.76 3.53
CA LYS A 428 42.26 7.13 4.85
C LYS A 428 43.26 6.01 4.64
N LYS A 429 44.39 6.02 5.39
CA LYS A 429 45.39 4.94 5.37
C LYS A 429 44.67 3.59 5.46
N SER A 430 44.96 2.67 4.53
CA SER A 430 44.35 1.33 4.43
C SER A 430 44.30 0.53 5.74
N GLY A 431 45.16 0.86 6.70
CA GLY A 431 45.14 0.30 8.05
C GLY A 431 43.83 0.49 8.84
N ASP A 432 43.06 1.56 8.60
CA ASP A 432 41.77 1.77 9.28
C ASP A 432 40.67 0.86 8.71
N PHE A 433 40.70 0.58 7.40
CA PHE A 433 39.67 -0.22 6.74
C PHE A 433 39.79 -1.71 7.13
N ASP A 434 41.00 -2.25 7.09
CA ASP A 434 41.26 -3.62 7.55
C ASP A 434 40.93 -3.77 9.04
N GLY A 435 41.23 -2.75 9.85
CA GLY A 435 40.94 -2.75 11.28
C GLY A 435 39.44 -2.69 11.60
N ASP A 436 38.66 -1.96 10.81
CA ASP A 436 37.21 -1.93 10.94
C ASP A 436 36.57 -3.23 10.44
N PHE A 437 37.06 -3.81 9.33
CA PHE A 437 36.64 -5.14 8.88
C PHE A 437 36.98 -6.21 9.93
N GLU A 438 38.20 -6.21 10.48
CA GLU A 438 38.61 -7.13 11.55
C GLU A 438 37.75 -7.00 12.83
N LYS A 439 37.33 -5.78 13.21
CA LYS A 439 36.36 -5.57 14.29
C LYS A 439 34.97 -6.15 13.97
N VAL A 440 34.53 -6.02 12.73
CA VAL A 440 33.28 -6.62 12.24
C VAL A 440 33.40 -8.14 12.31
N LEU A 441 34.47 -8.73 11.78
CA LEU A 441 34.71 -10.18 11.82
C LEU A 441 34.80 -10.71 13.26
N ASN A 442 35.47 -10.01 14.18
CA ASN A 442 35.56 -10.39 15.58
C ASN A 442 34.19 -10.36 16.27
N LYS A 443 33.34 -9.38 15.95
CA LYS A 443 31.96 -9.33 16.46
C LYS A 443 31.06 -10.40 15.87
N ILE A 444 31.18 -10.68 14.57
CA ILE A 444 30.49 -11.79 13.93
C ILE A 444 30.90 -13.11 14.61
N SER A 445 32.16 -13.22 15.08
CA SER A 445 32.66 -14.51 15.62
C SER A 445 32.17 -14.76 17.03
N SER A 446 31.82 -13.68 17.72
CA SER A 446 31.28 -13.70 19.08
C SER A 446 29.77 -13.94 19.15
N LYS A 447 29.06 -13.96 18.02
CA LYS A 447 27.60 -14.13 17.97
C LYS A 447 27.25 -15.22 16.94
N ASN A 448 26.41 -16.19 17.30
CA ASN A 448 25.82 -17.17 16.38
C ASN A 448 24.82 -16.50 15.40
N GLY A 449 25.28 -15.52 14.61
CA GLY A 449 24.47 -14.71 13.70
C GLY A 449 24.72 -15.02 12.23
N ASP A 450 23.70 -14.82 11.41
CA ASP A 450 23.69 -14.97 9.95
C ASP A 450 24.78 -14.08 9.30
N PHE A 451 25.57 -14.63 8.36
CA PHE A 451 26.66 -13.94 7.66
C PHE A 451 26.18 -12.65 6.97
N ILE A 452 25.05 -12.73 6.27
CA ILE A 452 24.46 -11.61 5.55
C ILE A 452 23.85 -10.62 6.54
N ASP A 453 23.09 -11.10 7.53
CA ASP A 453 22.47 -10.25 8.57
C ASP A 453 23.52 -9.51 9.42
N SER A 454 24.65 -10.14 9.71
CA SER A 454 25.70 -9.55 10.54
C SER A 454 26.57 -8.57 9.76
N ILE A 455 26.80 -8.84 8.47
CA ILE A 455 27.33 -7.86 7.53
C ILE A 455 26.39 -6.65 7.46
N LEU A 456 25.10 -6.85 7.19
CA LEU A 456 24.08 -5.79 7.07
C LEU A 456 24.00 -4.93 8.34
N LYS A 457 24.11 -5.55 9.53
CA LYS A 457 24.03 -4.86 10.83
C LYS A 457 25.27 -4.05 11.19
N GLU A 458 26.47 -4.50 10.84
CA GLU A 458 27.69 -3.78 11.20
C GLU A 458 28.17 -2.79 10.13
N THR A 459 27.81 -2.95 8.84
CA THR A 459 28.08 -1.94 7.79
C THR A 459 27.22 -0.68 7.92
N ASN A 460 26.20 -0.69 8.78
CA ASN A 460 25.27 0.41 9.03
C ASN A 460 25.71 1.42 10.11
N LYS A 461 26.96 1.37 10.58
CA LYS A 461 27.46 2.32 11.60
C LYS A 461 28.06 3.59 10.97
N ASP A 462 27.18 4.57 10.74
CA ASP A 462 27.30 6.05 10.76
C ASP A 462 28.59 6.83 10.41
N ASN A 463 29.75 6.26 10.06
CA ASN A 463 30.99 7.08 10.03
C ASN A 463 31.92 6.97 8.82
N LEU A 464 31.52 6.35 7.73
CA LEU A 464 32.35 6.24 6.53
C LEU A 464 31.46 6.50 5.31
N GLY A 465 31.82 7.42 4.41
CA GLY A 465 31.09 7.73 3.17
C GLY A 465 31.01 6.52 2.23
N VAL A 466 30.16 5.57 2.60
CA VAL A 466 30.02 4.23 2.07
C VAL A 466 28.61 4.13 1.49
N HIS A 467 28.50 3.73 0.24
CA HIS A 467 27.21 3.48 -0.40
C HIS A 467 27.02 1.98 -0.56
N ASN A 468 25.94 1.45 0.00
CA ASN A 468 25.56 0.04 -0.10
C ASN A 468 24.42 -0.12 -1.11
N PHE A 469 24.57 -1.06 -2.03
CA PHE A 469 23.58 -1.41 -3.02
C PHE A 469 23.34 -2.92 -2.99
N VAL A 470 22.11 -3.37 -2.72
CA VAL A 470 21.75 -4.79 -2.70
C VAL A 470 20.69 -5.04 -3.77
N TRP A 471 20.96 -5.98 -4.67
CA TRP A 471 20.04 -6.46 -5.69
C TRP A 471 19.85 -7.97 -5.53
N VAL A 472 18.59 -8.41 -5.54
CA VAL A 472 18.21 -9.83 -5.56
C VAL A 472 17.49 -10.06 -6.87
N THR A 473 17.86 -11.08 -7.63
CA THR A 473 17.26 -11.34 -8.95
C THR A 473 15.75 -11.37 -8.91
N GLY A 474 15.11 -10.62 -9.82
CA GLY A 474 13.65 -10.53 -9.92
C GLY A 474 12.98 -9.50 -9.00
N ARG A 475 13.75 -8.69 -8.25
CA ARG A 475 13.23 -7.54 -7.49
C ARG A 475 13.96 -6.25 -7.88
N SER A 476 13.21 -5.20 -8.22
CA SER A 476 13.70 -3.81 -8.12
C SER A 476 14.20 -3.58 -6.68
N PRO A 477 15.29 -2.81 -6.46
CA PRO A 477 16.01 -2.78 -5.18
C PRO A 477 15.07 -2.64 -3.97
N TRP A 478 15.13 -3.63 -3.09
CA TRP A 478 14.82 -3.42 -1.67
C TRP A 478 15.95 -2.55 -1.13
N VAL A 479 15.74 -1.23 -1.10
CA VAL A 479 16.54 -0.38 -0.23
C VAL A 479 16.13 -0.74 1.20
N GLN A 480 16.97 -1.50 1.92
CA GLN A 480 16.99 -1.40 3.37
C GLN A 480 17.51 0.01 3.70
N VAL A 481 16.54 0.90 3.91
CA VAL A 481 16.72 2.28 4.34
C VAL A 481 17.28 2.24 5.76
N VAL A 482 18.54 2.63 5.91
CA VAL A 482 19.27 2.59 7.19
C VAL A 482 18.83 3.70 8.15
N ASP A 483 17.98 4.64 7.73
CA ASP A 483 17.50 5.67 8.65
C ASP A 483 15.97 5.84 8.59
N HIS A 484 15.31 5.37 9.65
CA HIS A 484 13.88 5.56 9.88
C HIS A 484 13.47 7.05 9.94
N LYS A 485 14.43 7.97 10.03
CA LYS A 485 14.19 9.42 9.93
C LYS A 485 13.94 9.92 8.51
N ASN A 486 14.40 9.22 7.48
CA ASN A 486 14.35 9.71 6.09
C ASN A 486 13.31 9.01 5.20
N LYS A 487 12.81 7.82 5.57
CA LYS A 487 11.73 7.14 4.81
C LYS A 487 10.47 7.99 4.72
N TYR A 488 10.07 8.52 5.88
CA TYR A 488 8.94 9.44 5.94
C TYR A 488 9.32 10.77 5.33
N ALA A 489 10.52 11.32 5.52
CA ALA A 489 10.90 12.58 4.90
C ALA A 489 10.91 12.55 3.37
N LEU A 490 11.22 11.41 2.75
CA LEU A 490 11.26 11.22 1.29
C LEU A 490 9.87 11.01 0.69
N ILE A 491 9.05 10.14 1.29
CA ILE A 491 7.64 9.99 0.92
C ILE A 491 6.88 11.28 1.22
N LEU A 492 7.18 11.93 2.34
CA LEU A 492 6.68 13.26 2.69
C LEU A 492 7.20 14.30 1.72
N LYS A 493 8.44 14.26 1.23
CA LYS A 493 8.92 15.19 0.19
C LYS A 493 8.23 14.96 -1.15
N ALA A 494 7.97 13.72 -1.55
CA ALA A 494 7.20 13.42 -2.77
C ALA A 494 5.72 13.83 -2.62
N ALA A 495 5.11 13.55 -1.47
CA ALA A 495 3.76 14.01 -1.13
C ALA A 495 3.70 15.54 -1.00
N LEU A 496 4.71 16.17 -0.41
CA LEU A 496 4.88 17.62 -0.36
C LEU A 496 5.10 18.18 -1.76
N LEU A 497 5.85 17.52 -2.65
CA LEU A 497 5.95 17.93 -4.05
C LEU A 497 4.59 17.87 -4.74
N LYS A 498 3.77 16.84 -4.51
CA LYS A 498 2.35 16.81 -4.98
C LYS A 498 1.51 17.93 -4.36
N VAL A 499 1.80 18.32 -3.12
CA VAL A 499 1.07 19.38 -2.42
C VAL A 499 1.55 20.78 -2.83
N ILE A 500 2.81 20.94 -3.27
CA ILE A 500 3.43 22.25 -3.48
C ILE A 500 3.66 22.56 -4.96
N LEU A 501 3.75 21.57 -5.87
CA LEU A 501 3.92 21.81 -7.31
C LEU A 501 2.75 22.56 -7.94
N GLY A 502 3.06 23.70 -8.58
CA GLY A 502 2.13 24.47 -9.41
C GLY A 502 1.02 25.19 -8.65
N ARG A 503 0.34 26.12 -9.32
CA ARG A 503 -0.92 26.76 -8.86
C ARG A 503 -0.79 27.67 -7.64
N GLU A 504 0.38 28.28 -7.42
CA GLU A 504 0.61 29.26 -6.34
C GLU A 504 -0.42 30.39 -6.35
N SER A 505 -0.80 30.87 -7.54
CA SER A 505 -1.85 31.88 -7.72
C SER A 505 -3.20 31.44 -7.14
N LEU A 506 -3.65 30.21 -7.43
CA LEU A 506 -4.89 29.63 -6.90
C LEU A 506 -4.81 29.46 -5.38
N LYS A 507 -3.75 28.83 -4.89
CA LYS A 507 -3.54 28.57 -3.45
C LYS A 507 -3.53 29.87 -2.66
N HIS A 508 -2.81 30.87 -3.16
CA HIS A 508 -2.73 32.19 -2.55
C HIS A 508 -4.07 32.92 -2.60
N HIS A 509 -4.80 32.83 -3.71
CA HIS A 509 -6.14 33.40 -3.83
C HIS A 509 -7.09 32.81 -2.77
N VAL A 510 -7.21 31.48 -2.70
CA VAL A 510 -8.10 30.82 -1.73
C VAL A 510 -7.68 31.14 -0.28
N ALA A 511 -6.38 31.05 0.03
CA ALA A 511 -5.88 31.36 1.38
C ALA A 511 -6.13 32.82 1.79
N SER A 512 -5.94 33.77 0.87
CA SER A 512 -6.22 35.20 1.09
C SER A 512 -7.71 35.44 1.34
N VAL A 513 -8.59 34.77 0.60
CA VAL A 513 -10.04 34.92 0.77
C VAL A 513 -10.49 34.31 2.09
N VAL A 514 -10.00 33.12 2.47
CA VAL A 514 -10.28 32.49 3.78
C VAL A 514 -9.85 33.40 4.94
N SER A 515 -8.67 34.01 4.85
CA SER A 515 -8.17 34.94 5.87
C SER A 515 -9.05 36.19 6.00
N THR A 516 -9.58 36.67 4.87
CA THR A 516 -10.53 37.79 4.83
C THR A 516 -11.87 37.38 5.46
N HIS A 517 -12.37 36.18 5.13
CA HIS A 517 -13.63 35.64 5.64
C HIS A 517 -13.58 35.40 7.16
N LEU A 518 -12.47 34.89 7.69
CA LEU A 518 -12.23 34.81 9.14
C LEU A 518 -12.33 36.19 9.80
N SER A 519 -11.73 37.21 9.19
CA SER A 519 -11.75 38.58 9.73
C SER A 519 -13.13 39.24 9.64
N GLN A 520 -13.97 38.81 8.69
CA GLN A 520 -15.34 39.27 8.50
C GLN A 520 -16.38 38.39 9.23
N ARG A 521 -15.95 37.34 9.95
CA ARG A 521 -16.81 36.35 10.61
C ARG A 521 -17.80 35.67 9.67
N ILE A 522 -17.38 35.44 8.42
CA ILE A 522 -18.13 34.63 7.46
C ILE A 522 -17.88 33.17 7.84
N SER A 523 -18.89 32.46 8.35
CA SER A 523 -18.71 31.10 8.86
C SER A 523 -18.71 30.01 7.79
N LEU A 524 -19.27 30.27 6.60
CA LEU A 524 -19.47 29.25 5.57
C LEU A 524 -18.99 29.75 4.20
N SER A 525 -18.03 29.04 3.63
CA SER A 525 -17.45 29.35 2.32
C SER A 525 -17.38 28.11 1.45
N ALA A 526 -17.37 28.31 0.14
CA ALA A 526 -17.24 27.22 -0.82
C ALA A 526 -16.40 27.62 -2.02
N TYR A 527 -15.54 26.74 -2.49
CA TYR A 527 -14.90 26.85 -3.80
C TYR A 527 -15.12 25.58 -4.59
N LEU A 528 -15.07 25.72 -5.91
CA LEU A 528 -15.12 24.59 -6.82
C LEU A 528 -13.89 24.60 -7.71
N VAL A 529 -13.27 23.43 -7.86
CA VAL A 529 -12.16 23.23 -8.77
C VAL A 529 -12.40 21.99 -9.61
N THR A 530 -12.35 22.16 -10.92
CA THR A 530 -12.49 21.08 -11.90
C THR A 530 -11.14 20.76 -12.50
N GLY A 531 -10.84 19.50 -12.77
CA GLY A 531 -9.67 19.09 -13.55
C GLY A 531 -9.89 17.76 -14.24
N ASP A 532 -9.07 17.44 -15.24
CA ASP A 532 -9.11 16.13 -15.88
C ASP A 532 -8.27 15.09 -15.09
N VAL A 533 -8.13 13.89 -15.66
CA VAL A 533 -7.27 12.82 -15.13
C VAL A 533 -5.78 13.18 -15.07
N ASN A 534 -5.34 14.20 -15.81
CA ASN A 534 -3.95 14.64 -15.87
C ASN A 534 -3.65 15.81 -14.91
N ALA A 535 -4.67 16.42 -14.32
CA ALA A 535 -4.56 17.64 -13.52
C ALA A 535 -4.82 17.47 -12.02
N CYS A 536 -5.23 16.27 -11.57
CA CYS A 536 -5.39 15.89 -10.15
C CYS A 536 -6.15 16.94 -9.29
N PRO A 537 -7.40 17.31 -9.63
CA PRO A 537 -8.19 18.29 -8.87
C PRO A 537 -8.39 17.92 -7.39
N HIS A 538 -8.36 16.62 -7.07
CA HIS A 538 -8.53 16.10 -5.71
C HIS A 538 -7.35 16.45 -4.77
N ASP A 539 -6.18 16.82 -5.31
CA ASP A 539 -5.04 17.21 -4.48
C ASP A 539 -5.13 18.67 -4.01
N VAL A 540 -5.92 19.52 -4.69
CA VAL A 540 -6.01 20.97 -4.39
C VAL A 540 -6.33 21.30 -2.94
N PRO A 541 -7.27 20.63 -2.24
CA PRO A 541 -7.54 20.95 -0.84
C PRO A 541 -6.33 20.77 0.07
N ALA A 542 -5.50 19.75 -0.18
CA ALA A 542 -4.24 19.56 0.54
C ALA A 542 -3.24 20.68 0.23
N GLN A 543 -3.22 21.18 -1.01
CA GLN A 543 -2.38 22.32 -1.40
C GLN A 543 -2.80 23.64 -0.72
N VAL A 544 -4.11 23.92 -0.67
CA VAL A 544 -4.66 25.09 0.02
C VAL A 544 -4.45 24.99 1.52
N GLN A 545 -4.67 23.81 2.11
CA GLN A 545 -4.35 23.53 3.51
C GLN A 545 -2.89 23.87 3.78
N TYR A 546 -1.97 23.39 2.93
CA TYR A 546 -0.55 23.63 3.14
C TYR A 546 -0.24 25.13 3.15
N ARG A 547 -0.84 25.89 2.23
CA ARG A 547 -0.68 27.34 2.18
C ARG A 547 -1.21 28.04 3.44
N LEU A 548 -2.35 27.60 3.98
CA LEU A 548 -2.92 28.15 5.22
C LEU A 548 -2.07 27.83 6.45
N GLN A 549 -1.49 26.63 6.55
CA GLN A 549 -0.76 26.19 7.74
C GLN A 549 0.72 26.60 7.75
N TRP A 550 1.36 26.64 6.58
CA TRP A 550 2.82 26.80 6.48
C TRP A 550 3.26 27.93 5.53
N GLY A 551 2.33 28.64 4.88
CA GLY A 551 2.66 29.66 3.88
C GLY A 551 3.26 30.96 4.46
N ASP A 552 2.73 31.45 5.57
CA ASP A 552 3.25 32.59 6.33
C ASP A 552 3.18 32.24 7.81
N ARG A 553 4.34 32.10 8.46
CA ARG A 553 4.43 31.61 9.85
C ARG A 553 3.72 32.55 10.84
N GLU A 554 3.58 33.83 10.52
CA GLU A 554 2.90 34.80 11.39
C GLU A 554 1.38 34.76 11.22
N ASN A 555 0.89 34.25 10.09
CA ASN A 555 -0.53 34.20 9.73
C ASN A 555 -1.04 32.76 9.52
N SER A 556 -0.38 31.76 10.14
CA SER A 556 -0.78 30.36 9.99
C SER A 556 -2.17 30.12 10.57
N ILE A 557 -3.07 29.53 9.79
CA ILE A 557 -4.43 29.16 10.20
C ILE A 557 -4.47 27.63 10.37
N PRO A 558 -4.64 27.12 11.60
CA PRO A 558 -4.91 25.71 11.87
C PRO A 558 -6.08 25.17 11.03
N THR A 559 -6.02 23.89 10.66
CA THR A 559 -7.07 23.26 9.85
C THR A 559 -7.53 21.92 10.43
N ILE A 560 -8.79 21.59 10.17
CA ILE A 560 -9.43 20.29 10.44
C ILE A 560 -10.04 19.81 9.13
N GLN A 561 -10.02 18.51 8.84
CA GLN A 561 -10.47 17.99 7.55
C GLN A 561 -11.49 16.88 7.70
N PHE A 562 -12.50 16.94 6.84
CA PHE A 562 -13.48 15.90 6.58
C PHE A 562 -13.49 15.60 5.08
N TYR A 563 -13.65 14.33 4.73
CA TYR A 563 -13.52 13.86 3.35
C TYR A 563 -14.79 13.12 2.93
N PHE A 564 -15.31 13.48 1.76
CA PHE A 564 -16.51 12.93 1.17
C PHE A 564 -16.20 12.50 -0.27
N ASN A 565 -16.09 11.20 -0.49
CA ASN A 565 -15.96 10.63 -1.84
C ASN A 565 -17.37 10.32 -2.35
N LEU A 566 -17.76 10.93 -3.47
CA LEU A 566 -19.07 10.74 -4.07
C LEU A 566 -18.89 10.21 -5.49
N ASP A 567 -19.31 8.96 -5.68
CA ASP A 567 -19.42 8.36 -7.01
C ASP A 567 -20.88 8.45 -7.46
N ILE A 568 -21.14 9.32 -8.43
CA ILE A 568 -22.50 9.54 -8.92
C ILE A 568 -22.70 8.63 -10.13
N ASP A 569 -23.24 7.44 -9.88
CA ASP A 569 -23.53 6.47 -10.94
C ASP A 569 -24.73 6.94 -11.79
N GLY A 570 -24.46 7.37 -13.03
CA GLY A 570 -25.49 7.86 -13.97
C GLY A 570 -26.43 6.77 -14.51
N SER A 571 -26.23 5.51 -14.10
CA SER A 571 -27.00 4.34 -14.54
C SER A 571 -28.27 4.09 -13.71
N GLY A 572 -28.47 4.85 -12.62
CA GLY A 572 -29.51 4.62 -11.63
C GLY A 572 -30.94 4.68 -12.19
N LYS A 573 -31.53 3.51 -12.42
CA LYS A 573 -32.98 3.26 -12.64
C LYS A 573 -33.85 3.56 -11.39
N TYR A 574 -33.49 4.55 -10.58
CA TYR A 574 -34.24 4.87 -9.36
C TYR A 574 -35.39 5.86 -9.62
N VAL A 575 -36.49 5.62 -8.91
CA VAL A 575 -37.88 5.92 -9.30
C VAL A 575 -38.35 7.34 -8.94
N ASN A 576 -37.51 8.22 -8.44
CA ASN A 576 -37.84 9.63 -8.16
C ASN A 576 -36.64 10.51 -8.59
N SER A 577 -36.91 11.73 -9.08
CA SER A 577 -35.97 12.63 -9.79
C SER A 577 -34.50 12.62 -9.35
N LEU A 578 -33.57 12.86 -10.29
CA LEU A 578 -32.11 12.96 -10.07
C LEU A 578 -31.74 13.78 -8.83
N ASP A 579 -32.44 14.89 -8.59
CA ASP A 579 -32.31 15.72 -7.40
C ASP A 579 -32.44 14.96 -6.07
N GLN A 580 -33.45 14.07 -5.95
CA GLN A 580 -33.70 13.33 -4.71
C GLN A 580 -32.63 12.25 -4.48
N TYR A 581 -32.16 11.62 -5.56
CA TYR A 581 -31.07 10.65 -5.47
C TYR A 581 -29.77 11.31 -4.98
N VAL A 582 -29.38 12.42 -5.61
CA VAL A 582 -28.19 13.19 -5.21
C VAL A 582 -28.34 13.72 -3.78
N TYR A 583 -29.53 14.20 -3.40
CA TYR A 583 -29.80 14.65 -2.04
C TYR A 583 -29.58 13.53 -1.02
N ASN A 584 -30.19 12.35 -1.21
CA ASN A 584 -30.06 11.23 -0.27
C ASN A 584 -28.60 10.76 -0.14
N MET A 585 -27.86 10.69 -1.25
CA MET A 585 -26.45 10.31 -1.23
C MET A 585 -25.60 11.30 -0.41
N LEU A 586 -25.86 12.60 -0.56
CA LEU A 586 -25.17 13.64 0.18
C LEU A 586 -25.55 13.65 1.66
N ASP A 587 -26.83 13.45 1.96
CA ASP A 587 -27.37 13.31 3.30
C ASP A 587 -26.70 12.15 4.03
N ASP A 588 -26.67 10.96 3.42
CA ASP A 588 -26.00 9.78 3.95
C ASP A 588 -24.51 10.04 4.17
N ALA A 589 -23.83 10.73 3.25
CA ALA A 589 -22.41 11.05 3.39
C ALA A 589 -22.14 11.97 4.60
N ILE A 590 -23.00 12.96 4.88
CA ILE A 590 -22.88 13.83 6.06
C ILE A 590 -23.23 13.07 7.34
N VAL A 591 -24.31 12.30 7.32
CA VAL A 591 -24.79 11.55 8.48
C VAL A 591 -23.75 10.52 8.93
N GLN A 592 -23.18 9.77 7.99
CA GLN A 592 -22.14 8.77 8.26
C GLN A 592 -20.77 9.42 8.52
N GLY A 593 -20.41 10.45 7.75
CA GLY A 593 -19.07 11.04 7.77
C GLY A 593 -18.83 12.05 8.89
N ILE A 594 -19.85 12.80 9.31
CA ILE A 594 -19.75 13.87 10.32
C ILE A 594 -20.63 13.59 11.53
N LEU A 595 -21.89 13.22 11.33
CA LEU A 595 -22.89 13.19 12.43
C LEU A 595 -22.94 11.89 13.23
N PHE A 596 -22.07 10.91 12.95
CA PHE A 596 -22.13 9.53 13.47
C PHE A 596 -22.45 9.39 14.99
N ARG A 597 -22.01 10.33 15.84
CA ARG A 597 -22.26 10.33 17.30
C ARG A 597 -22.87 11.62 17.85
N PHE A 598 -23.23 12.56 16.98
CA PHE A 598 -23.60 13.91 17.40
C PHE A 598 -24.93 14.32 16.78
N PRO A 599 -25.77 15.08 17.51
CA PRO A 599 -27.10 15.45 17.04
C PRO A 599 -27.06 16.46 15.88
N ASN A 600 -25.96 17.18 15.70
CA ASN A 600 -25.80 18.18 14.63
C ASN A 600 -24.30 18.44 14.35
N ALA A 601 -24.03 19.13 13.23
CA ALA A 601 -22.67 19.40 12.77
C ALA A 601 -21.90 20.35 13.70
N GLU A 602 -22.58 21.30 14.33
CA GLU A 602 -21.97 22.28 15.25
C GLU A 602 -21.31 21.59 16.44
N GLU A 603 -21.98 20.61 17.06
CA GLU A 603 -21.44 19.84 18.18
C GLU A 603 -20.22 19.00 17.77
N VAL A 604 -20.22 18.41 16.57
CA VAL A 604 -19.06 17.67 16.03
C VAL A 604 -17.86 18.61 15.89
N ILE A 605 -18.09 19.78 15.28
CA ILE A 605 -17.03 20.75 15.02
C ILE A 605 -16.48 21.31 16.33
N LYS A 606 -17.35 21.70 17.28
CA LYS A 606 -16.94 22.12 18.64
C LYS A 606 -16.16 21.03 19.36
N HIS A 607 -16.59 19.77 19.26
CA HIS A 607 -15.90 18.65 19.86
C HIS A 607 -14.48 18.48 19.28
N GLU A 608 -14.33 18.51 17.97
CA GLU A 608 -13.03 18.38 17.30
C GLU A 608 -12.11 19.58 17.56
N LEU A 609 -12.64 20.80 17.59
CA LEU A 609 -11.90 21.99 18.02
C LEU A 609 -11.39 21.83 19.46
N LYS A 610 -12.24 21.35 20.37
CA LYS A 610 -11.88 21.20 21.78
C LYS A 610 -10.83 20.12 21.98
N LYS A 611 -11.00 18.98 21.32
CA LYS A 611 -10.05 17.87 21.34
C LYS A 611 -8.66 18.28 20.84
N ARG A 612 -8.58 19.24 19.91
CA ARG A 612 -7.33 19.75 19.33
C ARG A 612 -6.81 21.03 19.99
N GLY A 613 -7.54 21.58 20.97
CA GLY A 613 -7.16 22.82 21.66
C GLY A 613 -7.33 24.10 20.81
N LEU A 614 -8.26 24.10 19.86
CA LEU A 614 -8.45 25.19 18.87
C LEU A 614 -9.68 26.08 19.14
N ASN A 615 -10.33 25.96 20.30
CA ASN A 615 -11.62 26.62 20.60
C ASN A 615 -11.60 28.16 20.53
N GLU A 616 -10.45 28.77 20.77
CA GLU A 616 -10.26 30.21 20.88
C GLU A 616 -9.34 30.75 19.77
N GLN A 617 -9.02 29.92 18.78
CA GLN A 617 -8.11 30.27 17.68
C GLN A 617 -8.84 30.31 16.35
N LYS A 618 -8.41 31.23 15.48
CA LYS A 618 -8.81 31.25 14.07
C LYS A 618 -8.51 29.90 13.44
N CYS A 619 -9.52 29.20 12.95
CA CYS A 619 -9.39 27.86 12.40
C CYS A 619 -10.19 27.74 11.09
N CYS A 620 -9.73 26.89 10.19
CA CYS A 620 -10.47 26.52 8.99
C CYS A 620 -10.84 25.04 9.00
N VAL A 621 -12.13 24.72 8.87
CA VAL A 621 -12.61 23.33 8.77
C VAL A 621 -12.90 23.04 7.30
N PHE A 622 -12.14 22.13 6.70
CA PHE A 622 -12.31 21.68 5.33
C PHE A 622 -13.36 20.57 5.26
N LEU A 623 -14.35 20.77 4.40
CA LEU A 623 -15.33 19.79 3.96
C LEU A 623 -14.98 19.46 2.50
N ASN A 624 -14.20 18.40 2.30
CA ASN A 624 -13.64 18.05 1.00
C ASN A 624 -14.58 17.11 0.24
N TRP A 625 -15.18 17.61 -0.83
CA TRP A 625 -16.12 16.88 -1.67
C TRP A 625 -15.39 16.45 -2.96
N PHE A 626 -15.20 15.16 -3.17
CA PHE A 626 -14.57 14.60 -4.37
C PHE A 626 -15.63 13.95 -5.24
N LEU A 627 -15.77 14.44 -6.48
CA LEU A 627 -16.76 13.96 -7.43
C LEU A 627 -16.05 13.50 -8.70
N LEU A 628 -16.34 12.27 -9.12
CA LEU A 628 -15.97 11.77 -10.44
C LEU A 628 -17.18 11.92 -11.38
N ILE A 629 -16.98 12.57 -12.53
CA ILE A 629 -18.06 12.87 -13.47
C ILE A 629 -17.71 12.35 -14.86
N ASN A 630 -18.62 11.56 -15.43
CA ASN A 630 -18.51 11.06 -16.79
C ASN A 630 -19.06 12.07 -17.80
N LYS A 631 -18.66 11.95 -19.06
CA LYS A 631 -19.06 12.87 -20.14
C LYS A 631 -20.57 13.05 -20.29
N SER A 632 -21.36 12.00 -20.06
CA SER A 632 -22.83 12.05 -20.13
C SER A 632 -23.49 12.88 -19.02
N GLN A 633 -22.74 13.20 -17.96
CA GLN A 633 -23.23 13.84 -16.74
C GLN A 633 -22.80 15.31 -16.64
N GLU A 634 -21.89 15.76 -17.50
CA GLU A 634 -21.35 17.13 -17.49
C GLU A 634 -22.46 18.20 -17.58
N SER A 635 -23.52 17.94 -18.34
CA SER A 635 -24.68 18.84 -18.44
C SER A 635 -25.51 18.95 -17.15
N SER A 636 -25.37 17.99 -16.23
CA SER A 636 -26.12 17.93 -14.96
C SER A 636 -25.34 18.50 -13.77
N VAL A 637 -24.08 18.91 -13.97
CA VAL A 637 -23.22 19.42 -12.90
C VAL A 637 -23.83 20.64 -12.20
N SER A 638 -24.41 21.57 -12.96
CA SER A 638 -25.06 22.77 -12.39
C SER A 638 -26.15 22.38 -11.38
N GLU A 639 -26.99 21.42 -11.72
CA GLU A 639 -28.08 20.92 -10.90
C GLU A 639 -27.54 20.19 -9.67
N TRP A 640 -26.50 19.37 -9.82
CA TRP A 640 -25.85 18.69 -8.71
C TRP A 640 -25.22 19.66 -7.72
N ILE A 641 -24.53 20.69 -8.20
CA ILE A 641 -23.96 21.73 -7.32
C ILE A 641 -25.05 22.52 -6.61
N LYS A 642 -26.21 22.75 -7.24
CA LYS A 642 -27.36 23.35 -6.56
C LYS A 642 -27.92 22.44 -5.46
N VAL A 643 -28.03 21.13 -5.71
CA VAL A 643 -28.46 20.15 -4.69
C VAL A 643 -27.45 20.11 -3.54
N LEU A 644 -26.16 20.00 -3.85
CA LEU A 644 -25.07 20.03 -2.87
C LEU A 644 -25.09 21.29 -2.02
N GLY A 645 -25.27 22.46 -2.64
CA GLY A 645 -25.40 23.72 -1.93
C GLY A 645 -26.59 23.78 -0.99
N ARG A 646 -27.74 23.21 -1.38
CA ARG A 646 -28.91 23.10 -0.49
C ARG A 646 -28.60 22.25 0.73
N VAL A 647 -28.00 21.07 0.53
CA VAL A 647 -27.62 20.16 1.62
C VAL A 647 -26.59 20.80 2.54
N ILE A 648 -25.53 21.42 1.99
CA ILE A 648 -24.52 22.14 2.79
C ILE A 648 -25.19 23.24 3.61
N ASN A 649 -26.08 24.03 2.99
CA ASN A 649 -26.76 25.10 3.71
C ASN A 649 -27.66 24.56 4.83
N GLU A 650 -28.40 23.48 4.59
CA GLU A 650 -29.25 22.84 5.60
C GLU A 650 -28.45 22.39 6.83
N TYR A 651 -27.31 21.74 6.62
CA TYR A 651 -26.50 21.18 7.71
C TYR A 651 -25.58 22.18 8.39
N PHE A 652 -25.05 23.16 7.66
CA PHE A 652 -23.95 24.00 8.14
C PHE A 652 -24.28 25.49 8.26
N SER A 653 -25.40 25.99 7.73
CA SER A 653 -25.72 27.42 7.80
C SER A 653 -25.95 27.94 9.23
N HIS A 654 -26.39 27.05 10.13
CA HIS A 654 -26.62 27.34 11.54
C HIS A 654 -25.35 27.22 12.39
N VAL A 655 -24.26 26.67 11.84
CA VAL A 655 -22.99 26.56 12.57
C VAL A 655 -22.38 27.96 12.69
N SER A 656 -22.50 28.54 13.89
CA SER A 656 -21.95 29.85 14.21
C SER A 656 -20.83 29.71 15.23
N LEU A 657 -19.60 29.92 14.75
CA LEU A 657 -18.38 29.85 15.55
C LEU A 657 -17.54 31.09 15.19
N ASP A 658 -17.36 32.01 16.14
CA ASP A 658 -16.79 33.36 15.89
C ASP A 658 -15.41 33.35 15.22
N GLU A 659 -14.63 32.27 15.37
CA GLU A 659 -13.26 32.15 14.88
C GLU A 659 -13.08 30.98 13.88
N VAL A 660 -14.15 30.47 13.28
CA VAL A 660 -14.08 29.30 12.40
C VAL A 660 -14.73 29.56 11.04
N VAL A 661 -13.98 29.28 9.97
CA VAL A 661 -14.52 29.18 8.61
C VAL A 661 -14.70 27.71 8.24
N LEU A 662 -15.92 27.34 7.87
CA LEU A 662 -16.23 26.08 7.21
C LEU A 662 -16.00 26.25 5.70
N LEU A 663 -14.97 25.61 5.17
CA LEU A 663 -14.57 25.69 3.77
C LEU A 663 -14.97 24.42 3.03
N ASN A 664 -15.98 24.54 2.16
CA ASN A 664 -16.41 23.47 1.27
C ASN A 664 -15.55 23.46 0.01
N ALA A 665 -14.66 22.48 -0.07
CA ALA A 665 -13.75 22.29 -1.19
C ALA A 665 -14.36 21.27 -2.16
N ILE A 666 -15.02 21.74 -3.21
CA ILE A 666 -15.70 20.90 -4.19
C ILE A 666 -14.75 20.61 -5.34
N CYS A 667 -14.24 19.39 -5.41
CA CYS A 667 -13.27 18.97 -6.41
C CYS A 667 -13.93 18.01 -7.40
N ILE A 668 -13.95 18.40 -8.67
CA ILE A 668 -14.59 17.64 -9.74
C ILE A 668 -13.53 17.11 -10.68
N GLN A 669 -13.47 15.80 -10.84
CA GLN A 669 -12.66 15.16 -11.86
C GLN A 669 -13.52 14.78 -13.08
N VAL A 670 -13.14 15.28 -14.25
CA VAL A 670 -13.76 14.95 -15.54
C VAL A 670 -12.84 14.05 -16.36
N GLN A 671 -13.40 13.34 -17.33
CA GLN A 671 -12.63 12.45 -18.22
C GLN A 671 -11.96 13.19 -19.39
N ASP A 672 -12.55 14.29 -19.87
CA ASP A 672 -12.14 15.01 -21.08
C ASP A 672 -11.51 16.36 -20.72
N GLU A 673 -10.26 16.58 -21.13
CA GLU A 673 -9.53 17.85 -20.93
C GLU A 673 -10.33 19.05 -21.46
N LYS A 674 -11.10 18.86 -22.54
CA LYS A 674 -11.88 19.93 -23.18
C LYS A 674 -13.07 20.39 -22.35
N SER A 675 -13.63 19.53 -21.49
CA SER A 675 -14.81 19.88 -20.68
C SER A 675 -14.47 20.56 -19.37
N VAL A 676 -13.20 20.56 -18.96
CA VAL A 676 -12.72 21.13 -17.69
C VAL A 676 -13.20 22.57 -17.48
N GLN A 677 -13.00 23.45 -18.47
CA GLN A 677 -13.35 24.86 -18.32
C GLN A 677 -14.87 25.11 -18.36
N ASP A 678 -15.60 24.33 -19.16
CA ASP A 678 -17.05 24.42 -19.24
C ASP A 678 -17.68 24.02 -17.91
N VAL A 679 -17.24 22.90 -17.35
CA VAL A 679 -17.68 22.40 -16.04
C VAL A 679 -17.26 23.35 -14.91
N GLN A 680 -16.05 23.91 -14.93
CA GLN A 680 -15.63 24.95 -13.98
C GLN A 680 -16.56 26.18 -14.04
N SER A 681 -16.90 26.63 -15.25
CA SER A 681 -17.76 27.80 -15.46
C SER A 681 -19.19 27.54 -14.99
N LEU A 682 -19.75 26.37 -15.29
CA LEU A 682 -21.06 25.92 -14.81
C LEU A 682 -21.09 25.83 -13.28
N GLY A 683 -20.08 25.21 -12.67
CA GLY A 683 -19.94 25.09 -11.23
C GLY A 683 -19.84 26.44 -10.51
N ASN A 684 -19.03 27.37 -11.03
CA ASN A 684 -18.92 28.73 -10.51
C ASN A 684 -20.25 29.49 -10.58
N ASN A 685 -21.00 29.34 -11.68
CA ASN A 685 -22.32 29.96 -11.83
C ASN A 685 -23.33 29.39 -10.84
N ALA A 686 -23.31 28.07 -10.61
CA ALA A 686 -24.12 27.42 -9.60
C ALA A 686 -23.76 27.91 -8.17
N LEU A 687 -22.47 28.00 -7.83
CA LEU A 687 -22.02 28.58 -6.54
C LEU A 687 -22.48 30.03 -6.34
N ARG A 688 -22.40 30.87 -7.37
CA ARG A 688 -22.94 32.26 -7.31
C ARG A 688 -24.44 32.27 -7.11
N HIS A 689 -25.16 31.35 -7.74
CA HIS A 689 -26.60 31.23 -7.57
C HIS A 689 -26.98 30.87 -6.13
N LEU A 690 -26.22 29.97 -5.50
CA LEU A 690 -26.43 29.58 -4.10
C LEU A 690 -26.30 30.76 -3.14
N ARG A 691 -25.37 31.69 -3.37
CA ARG A 691 -25.26 32.93 -2.57
C ARG A 691 -26.54 33.76 -2.57
N ASN A 692 -27.25 33.76 -3.70
CA ASN A 692 -28.46 34.56 -3.90
C ASN A 692 -29.73 33.85 -3.39
N LEU A 693 -29.64 32.59 -2.96
CA LEU A 693 -30.78 31.87 -2.40
C LEU A 693 -31.14 32.44 -1.02
N LYS A 694 -32.45 32.62 -0.79
CA LYS A 694 -32.96 33.10 0.49
C LYS A 694 -32.57 32.13 1.62
N GLY A 695 -31.85 32.64 2.62
CA GLY A 695 -31.39 31.86 3.76
C GLY A 695 -30.08 31.10 3.53
N SER A 696 -29.41 31.32 2.39
CA SER A 696 -28.05 30.83 2.18
C SER A 696 -27.04 31.70 2.90
N SER A 697 -26.12 31.09 3.64
CA SER A 697 -24.95 31.75 4.23
C SER A 697 -23.64 31.41 3.51
N ILE A 698 -23.72 30.68 2.39
CA ILE A 698 -22.53 30.24 1.64
C ILE A 698 -21.94 31.41 0.86
N GLU A 699 -20.70 31.78 1.18
CA GLU A 699 -19.92 32.75 0.42
C GLU A 699 -18.97 32.05 -0.59
N PRO A 700 -19.18 32.23 -1.91
CA PRO A 700 -18.42 31.53 -2.92
C PRO A 700 -17.04 32.17 -3.16
N ILE A 701 -16.00 31.34 -3.25
CA ILE A 701 -14.65 31.71 -3.69
C ILE A 701 -14.52 31.25 -5.14
N ILE A 702 -14.37 32.22 -6.05
CA ILE A 702 -14.43 31.95 -7.49
C ILE A 702 -13.04 31.64 -8.03
N ILE A 703 -12.84 30.37 -8.42
CA ILE A 703 -11.66 29.94 -9.18
C ILE A 703 -12.00 30.06 -10.67
N LYS A 704 -11.34 30.98 -11.38
CA LYS A 704 -11.75 31.36 -12.76
C LYS A 704 -11.52 30.24 -13.78
N GLU A 705 -10.41 29.54 -13.65
CA GLU A 705 -9.93 28.56 -14.63
C GLU A 705 -9.95 27.17 -14.03
N GLY A 706 -10.42 26.21 -14.80
CA GLY A 706 -10.30 24.81 -14.46
C GLY A 706 -8.84 24.36 -14.62
N LEU A 707 -8.51 23.26 -14.00
CA LEU A 707 -7.15 22.76 -13.95
C LEU A 707 -6.82 21.99 -15.21
N GLY A 708 -5.87 22.53 -15.97
CA GLY A 708 -5.18 21.81 -17.02
C GLY A 708 -3.90 21.12 -16.52
N ARG A 709 -3.14 20.63 -17.49
CA ARG A 709 -1.74 20.23 -17.33
C ARG A 709 -0.93 21.39 -16.75
N LEU A 710 0.10 21.07 -15.97
CA LEU A 710 1.05 22.05 -15.47
C LEU A 710 1.80 22.67 -16.64
N ASP A 711 1.82 23.99 -16.72
CA ASP A 711 2.71 24.70 -17.62
C ASP A 711 4.07 24.98 -16.96
N ALA A 712 5.01 25.50 -17.75
CA ALA A 712 6.33 25.84 -17.23
C ALA A 712 6.28 26.99 -16.21
N GLY A 713 5.27 27.86 -16.30
CA GLY A 713 5.01 28.93 -15.34
C GLY A 713 4.62 28.38 -13.98
N ASP A 714 3.67 27.45 -13.92
CA ASP A 714 3.26 26.76 -12.70
C ASP A 714 4.46 26.14 -11.95
N ILE A 715 5.32 25.45 -12.69
CA ILE A 715 6.50 24.79 -12.12
C ILE A 715 7.55 25.82 -11.74
N SER A 716 7.80 26.83 -12.57
CA SER A 716 8.78 27.90 -12.28
C SER A 716 8.36 28.71 -11.06
N ASP A 717 7.11 29.12 -10.96
CA ASP A 717 6.55 29.85 -9.83
C ASP A 717 6.77 29.10 -8.52
N PHE A 718 6.59 27.77 -8.53
CA PHE A 718 6.91 26.92 -7.39
C PHE A 718 8.40 26.96 -7.04
N LEU A 719 9.29 26.81 -8.03
CA LEU A 719 10.73 26.82 -7.80
C LEU A 719 11.22 28.20 -7.31
N ASP A 720 10.66 29.27 -7.87
CA ASP A 720 10.98 30.66 -7.54
C ASP A 720 10.46 31.04 -6.15
N ALA A 721 9.31 30.53 -5.73
CA ALA A 721 8.81 30.67 -4.36
C ALA A 721 9.75 30.00 -3.32
N ASN A 722 10.60 29.06 -3.75
CA ASN A 722 11.53 28.29 -2.90
C ASN A 722 13.01 28.67 -3.15
N GLN A 723 13.26 29.98 -3.38
CA GLN A 723 14.55 30.59 -3.74
C GLN A 723 15.80 29.87 -3.19
N GLY A 724 16.57 29.23 -4.08
CA GLY A 724 17.91 28.69 -3.81
C GLY A 724 17.97 27.32 -3.14
N TYR A 725 16.92 26.89 -2.43
CA TYR A 725 16.90 25.58 -1.75
C TYR A 725 16.62 24.44 -2.72
N TRP A 726 15.76 24.66 -3.72
CA TRP A 726 15.37 23.62 -4.66
C TRP A 726 16.56 23.08 -5.46
N ARG A 727 17.54 23.93 -5.81
CA ARG A 727 18.77 23.50 -6.49
C ARG A 727 19.62 22.60 -5.59
N GLY A 728 19.73 22.92 -4.31
CA GLY A 728 20.42 22.06 -3.33
C GLY A 728 19.74 20.71 -3.17
N GLU A 729 18.42 20.72 -3.02
CA GLU A 729 17.61 19.53 -2.81
C GLU A 729 17.57 18.61 -4.04
N LEU A 730 17.41 19.17 -5.23
CA LEU A 730 17.48 18.42 -6.51
C LEU A 730 18.92 18.13 -6.95
N ARG A 731 19.92 18.47 -6.13
CA ARG A 731 21.36 18.30 -6.44
C ARG A 731 21.81 19.00 -7.73
N LEU A 732 21.12 20.08 -8.08
CA LEU A 732 21.41 20.99 -9.18
C LEU A 732 22.29 22.18 -8.77
N LYS A 733 22.71 22.26 -7.50
CA LYS A 733 23.46 23.41 -6.93
C LYS A 733 24.78 23.73 -7.63
N ASP A 734 25.43 22.70 -8.21
CA ASP A 734 26.72 22.83 -8.89
C ASP A 734 26.55 23.13 -10.39
N PHE A 735 25.30 23.31 -10.84
CA PHE A 735 24.92 23.52 -12.24
C PHE A 735 24.23 24.87 -12.42
N ASN A 736 24.48 25.53 -13.56
CA ASN A 736 23.87 26.81 -13.90
C ASN A 736 22.48 26.64 -14.52
N VAL A 737 21.54 26.07 -13.76
CA VAL A 737 20.16 25.79 -14.20
C VAL A 737 19.20 26.80 -13.58
N ASP A 738 18.54 27.62 -14.39
CA ASP A 738 17.46 28.49 -13.93
C ASP A 738 16.12 27.74 -13.80
N SER A 739 15.22 28.28 -12.98
CA SER A 739 13.91 27.68 -12.67
C SER A 739 13.04 27.52 -13.92
N TRP A 740 13.08 28.51 -14.82
CA TRP A 740 12.30 28.50 -16.05
C TRP A 740 12.83 27.46 -17.04
N GLY A 741 14.15 27.40 -17.28
CA GLY A 741 14.77 26.39 -18.13
C GLY A 741 14.50 24.97 -17.63
N PHE A 742 14.62 24.74 -16.32
CA PHE A 742 14.28 23.45 -15.73
C PHE A 742 12.78 23.12 -15.87
N ALA A 743 11.90 24.10 -15.63
CA ALA A 743 10.46 23.92 -15.79
C ALA A 743 10.08 23.57 -17.24
N GLN A 744 10.63 24.28 -18.23
CA GLN A 744 10.43 23.97 -19.65
C GLN A 744 10.90 22.56 -19.99
N TRP A 745 12.06 22.15 -19.46
CA TRP A 745 12.57 20.80 -19.66
C TRP A 745 11.62 19.75 -19.04
N VAL A 746 11.16 19.94 -17.80
CA VAL A 746 10.19 19.03 -17.16
C VAL A 746 8.93 18.92 -18.01
N VAL A 747 8.34 20.04 -18.43
CA VAL A 747 7.14 20.03 -19.30
C VAL A 747 7.41 19.33 -20.63
N SER A 748 8.59 19.51 -21.22
CA SER A 748 8.94 18.82 -22.48
C SER A 748 8.98 17.30 -22.34
N LYS A 749 9.32 16.79 -21.14
CA LYS A 749 9.43 15.36 -20.85
C LYS A 749 8.13 14.75 -20.37
N THR A 750 7.30 15.51 -19.66
CA THR A 750 6.08 15.00 -19.02
C THR A 750 4.81 15.46 -19.73
N ASN A 751 4.95 16.32 -20.73
CA ASN A 751 3.85 17.05 -21.35
C ASN A 751 3.01 17.84 -20.33
N GLY A 752 3.58 18.19 -19.16
CA GLY A 752 2.86 18.87 -18.08
C GLY A 752 1.85 17.99 -17.33
N VAL A 753 1.78 16.68 -17.58
CA VAL A 753 0.91 15.77 -16.81
C VAL A 753 1.36 15.80 -15.34
N PHE A 754 0.44 16.06 -14.42
CA PHE A 754 0.76 16.34 -13.02
C PHE A 754 1.57 15.21 -12.35
N ASP A 755 1.05 13.98 -12.38
CA ASP A 755 1.75 12.82 -11.82
C ASP A 755 3.07 12.51 -12.55
N GLY A 756 3.11 12.67 -13.87
CA GLY A 756 4.33 12.52 -14.67
C GLY A 756 5.41 13.52 -14.23
N THR A 757 5.01 14.77 -14.00
CA THR A 757 5.86 15.88 -13.56
C THR A 757 6.40 15.63 -12.16
N VAL A 758 5.54 15.25 -11.21
CA VAL A 758 5.96 14.87 -9.85
C VAL A 758 6.96 13.72 -9.89
N ASN A 759 6.65 12.66 -10.64
CA ASN A 759 7.49 11.47 -10.73
C ASN A 759 8.85 11.78 -11.37
N LEU A 760 8.89 12.61 -12.41
CA LEU A 760 10.15 13.01 -13.04
C LEU A 760 11.01 13.83 -12.07
N ILE A 761 10.44 14.87 -11.43
CA ILE A 761 11.16 15.69 -10.44
C ILE A 761 11.64 14.82 -9.26
N TRP A 762 10.85 13.82 -8.87
CA TRP A 762 11.24 12.85 -7.86
C TRP A 762 12.41 11.96 -8.30
N GLN A 763 12.39 11.45 -9.53
CA GLN A 763 13.51 10.69 -10.09
C GLN A 763 14.79 11.54 -10.15
N GLN A 764 14.69 12.84 -10.46
CA GLN A 764 15.82 13.77 -10.40
C GLN A 764 16.46 13.81 -9.02
N TYR A 765 15.62 13.95 -7.98
CA TYR A 765 16.06 13.97 -6.59
C TYR A 765 16.85 12.69 -6.23
N GLN A 766 16.46 11.55 -6.79
CA GLN A 766 17.06 10.25 -6.48
C GLN A 766 18.37 9.97 -7.23
N CYS A 767 18.52 10.45 -8.48
CA CYS A 767 19.51 9.89 -9.41
C CYS A 767 20.75 10.74 -9.72
N ASN A 768 20.97 11.92 -9.13
CA ASN A 768 22.16 12.77 -9.38
C ASN A 768 22.42 12.96 -10.90
N TYR A 769 21.62 13.82 -11.52
CA TYR A 769 21.27 13.68 -12.94
C TYR A 769 22.30 14.26 -13.93
N MET A 770 22.67 13.45 -14.94
CA MET A 770 23.47 13.82 -16.13
C MET A 770 22.62 13.99 -17.40
N GLU A 771 21.37 13.50 -17.43
CA GLU A 771 20.52 13.43 -18.63
C GLU A 771 19.95 14.79 -19.10
N TYR A 772 19.84 15.78 -18.19
CA TYR A 772 19.51 17.17 -18.54
C TYR A 772 20.60 17.76 -19.46
N PHE A 773 21.87 17.49 -19.12
CA PHE A 773 23.04 18.01 -19.84
C PHE A 773 23.43 17.25 -21.11
N LEU A 774 22.93 16.02 -21.30
CA LEU A 774 23.19 15.25 -22.52
C LEU A 774 22.31 15.69 -23.71
N ASN A 775 21.32 16.56 -23.47
CA ASN A 775 20.36 17.02 -24.48
C ASN A 775 20.36 18.55 -24.69
N GLU A 776 21.20 19.30 -23.96
CA GLU A 776 21.69 20.64 -24.35
C GLU A 776 23.03 20.48 -25.08
#